data_AF-A0A1F6EFS2-F1
#
_entry.id   AF-A0A1F6EFS2-F1
#
_cell.length_a   1.000
_cell.length_b   1.000
_cell.length_c   1.000
_cell.angle_alpha   90.00
_cell.angle_beta   90.00
_cell.angle_gamma   90.00
#
_symmetry.space_group_name_H-M   'P 1'
#
loop_
_entity.id
_entity.type
_entity.pdbx_description
1 polymer ?
#
loop_
_entity_poly.entity_id
_entity_poly.type
_entity_poly.pdbx_seq_one_letter_code
_entity_poly.pdbx_strand_id
1 'polypeptide(L)'
;MYLKSIELSGFKSFGKKTELVFGSRISGIVGPNGSGKCVTGDTLVRTRRTGTDEHHETPLVALKPGDEVMSYDESAETFVWSRVTQLLYSGTKKTYHVHIGGRSVRASDNHPFLTREGWRPLRDLHTGAAVAIPQLRTYAFVDASNVYYATKRLGWDIDYEKLARYLRERLGVTKMLYFGGIAPENPGQVKFHEFLRRIGYEICLVPTRTFPDGKRKADVDARMTFEMMRLEKEFDRAVVLTGDGDFYWVLEHLKTIKERVWLVGASKGTAHELKQLFHGSARIVLENIRSIVARDTTQNADAQRHRRSVGGKSTDDFSPGVVQQSYGRRDDLSMKGVGKPVAWENVRSITPVGMEDVWDIEVEGTHNFVGNGIILHNSNVAEGFRFVLGEQSMKSMRSKRGEDLIWGGSPALPRMNRAVVKVVFDNSKKLLDIDFSEVVIERIVHRDGQNEYLLNGSQVRLKDVIRLLAGANIGGSGYQIISQGEADRILNASPKERREMVEDALGLKLYQHKKAESERKLEETAVNIEKTRSLRREIAPHLKFLQVQVEKIEKAREMKEELASKLAEYLARENAWISHETARLSDEAKEREHEIHSLEAKLKEARSAKGGAATGSPSPLLETLQELQNKLGEARRKREEIVRELGRAEGTLEAAAVTVEHLVPAPHVREFVREITESIERAEAQDDIIGIRALLSQLRGRIKAFIDGLSGAAPITNEEARKDVARLTTALANAEAEESRLASETEKVRGEITKARDASFAAEREEVQFEAQLREAQSKMMALRAEKEHIKDEKQRFEEEVREGIALLGLAFQRWNSPPAGGEVPPGALSEERREQEKRRREIERYKIKIEEAGVGGGDAVVKEYNQTVERDAYLAKELEDLEKSAQSLKNLIAELEKTIDARFTEGLKHINEALKTFFQKLFGGGSATLEVEEPRRISRRRLEMEEGLEAEEISNEEEELYAGLSIDVSLPRKKIRGLEVLSGGERALTSIALIFSMSQVNPPPFLVLDETDAALDEANSKRYADMIMELGKHSQLIVITHNRATMAAAGELYGVTMSNDGVSKILSVKLEDAERVAK
;
A
#
# COMPACT_ATOMS: atom_id res chain seq x y z
N MET A 1 34.76 -19.19 -36.36
CA MET A 1 33.55 -18.51 -36.80
C MET A 1 33.94 -17.53 -37.87
N TYR A 2 33.18 -17.45 -38.94
CA TYR A 2 33.42 -16.54 -40.07
C TYR A 2 32.07 -15.99 -40.54
N LEU A 3 32.07 -14.78 -41.07
CA LEU A 3 30.93 -14.20 -41.76
C LEU A 3 30.84 -14.84 -43.16
N LYS A 4 29.76 -15.55 -43.44
CA LYS A 4 29.49 -16.19 -44.75
C LYS A 4 28.86 -15.21 -45.72
N SER A 5 27.78 -14.53 -45.33
CA SER A 5 27.16 -13.49 -46.15
C SER A 5 26.42 -12.42 -45.34
N ILE A 6 26.18 -11.27 -45.99
CA ILE A 6 25.17 -10.30 -45.59
C ILE A 6 24.18 -10.09 -46.74
N GLU A 7 22.90 -10.13 -46.41
CA GLU A 7 21.76 -9.89 -47.29
C GLU A 7 21.08 -8.58 -46.88
N LEU A 8 20.95 -7.66 -47.85
CA LEU A 8 20.31 -6.34 -47.72
C LEU A 8 19.07 -6.30 -48.62
N SER A 9 17.89 -6.00 -48.08
CA SER A 9 16.64 -5.99 -48.84
C SER A 9 15.68 -4.91 -48.36
N GLY A 10 15.45 -3.89 -49.19
CA GLY A 10 14.68 -2.70 -48.82
C GLY A 10 15.39 -1.77 -47.84
N PHE A 11 16.68 -1.96 -47.59
CA PHE A 11 17.48 -1.19 -46.64
C PHE A 11 18.24 -0.05 -47.34
N LYS A 12 17.96 1.21 -46.97
CA LYS A 12 18.44 2.43 -47.63
C LYS A 12 18.45 2.28 -49.17
N SER A 13 19.60 2.41 -49.85
CA SER A 13 19.70 2.32 -51.32
C SER A 13 19.60 0.91 -51.91
N PHE A 14 19.43 -0.13 -51.10
CA PHE A 14 19.27 -1.53 -51.52
C PHE A 14 17.79 -1.90 -51.66
N GLY A 15 17.07 -1.20 -52.54
CA GLY A 15 15.65 -1.44 -52.85
C GLY A 15 15.32 -2.79 -53.50
N LYS A 16 16.31 -3.65 -53.74
CA LYS A 16 16.19 -5.05 -54.17
C LYS A 16 17.05 -5.91 -53.25
N LYS A 17 16.62 -7.16 -53.01
CA LYS A 17 17.46 -8.18 -52.33
C LYS A 17 18.83 -8.22 -53.00
N THR A 18 19.86 -7.98 -52.20
CA THR A 18 21.27 -7.89 -52.59
C THR A 18 22.08 -8.66 -51.57
N GLU A 19 22.99 -9.54 -52.00
CA GLU A 19 23.79 -10.38 -51.10
C GLU A 19 25.28 -10.23 -51.41
N LEU A 20 26.10 -10.04 -50.37
CA LEU A 20 27.55 -10.19 -50.42
C LEU A 20 27.91 -11.51 -49.74
N VAL A 21 28.50 -12.45 -50.48
CA VAL A 21 29.01 -13.72 -49.95
C VAL A 21 30.54 -13.63 -49.88
N PHE A 22 31.10 -13.72 -48.69
CA PHE A 22 32.53 -13.49 -48.42
C PHE A 22 33.29 -14.82 -48.45
N GLY A 23 34.09 -15.06 -49.50
CA GLY A 23 34.91 -16.27 -49.65
C GLY A 23 36.33 -16.13 -49.11
N SER A 24 36.79 -14.89 -48.98
CA SER A 24 38.15 -14.50 -48.61
C SER A 24 38.27 -14.04 -47.15
N ARG A 25 39.49 -14.07 -46.62
CA ARG A 25 39.81 -13.53 -45.29
C ARG A 25 39.89 -12.01 -45.25
N ILE A 26 40.14 -11.36 -46.38
CA ILE A 26 40.20 -9.91 -46.53
C ILE A 26 39.37 -9.59 -47.77
N SER A 27 38.16 -9.06 -47.57
CA SER A 27 37.25 -8.67 -48.62
C SER A 27 37.18 -7.15 -48.71
N GLY A 28 37.56 -6.58 -49.85
CA GLY A 28 37.41 -5.17 -50.12
C GLY A 28 36.00 -4.87 -50.64
N ILE A 29 35.36 -3.81 -50.16
CA ILE A 29 34.11 -3.29 -50.72
C ILE A 29 34.41 -1.94 -51.36
N VAL A 30 34.06 -1.80 -52.64
CA VAL A 30 34.40 -0.66 -53.50
C VAL A 30 33.13 -0.27 -54.25
N GLY A 31 32.92 1.00 -54.63
CA GLY A 31 31.78 1.34 -55.50
C GLY A 31 31.48 2.83 -55.60
N PRO A 32 30.54 3.25 -56.48
CA PRO A 32 30.32 4.65 -56.82
C PRO A 32 29.62 5.44 -55.71
N ASN A 33 29.14 4.77 -54.66
CA ASN A 33 28.70 5.44 -53.44
C ASN A 33 29.89 6.01 -52.65
N GLY A 34 31.11 5.51 -52.86
CA GLY A 34 32.39 6.14 -52.47
C GLY A 34 33.27 6.54 -53.67
N SER A 35 32.73 6.63 -54.90
CA SER A 35 33.51 7.01 -56.10
C SER A 35 32.64 7.45 -57.29
N GLY A 36 32.07 8.65 -57.25
CA GLY A 36 31.21 9.07 -58.36
C GLY A 36 30.97 10.57 -58.49
N LYS A 37 30.34 11.16 -57.48
CA LYS A 37 29.43 12.30 -57.61
C LYS A 37 30.17 13.63 -57.46
N CYS A 38 31.14 13.83 -58.32
CA CYS A 38 32.17 14.84 -58.12
C CYS A 38 31.96 16.05 -59.03
N VAL A 39 32.47 17.21 -58.61
CA VAL A 39 32.48 18.47 -59.36
C VAL A 39 33.90 18.96 -59.56
N THR A 40 34.14 19.85 -60.52
CA THR A 40 35.47 20.45 -60.69
C THR A 40 35.81 21.36 -59.52
N GLY A 41 37.11 21.44 -59.19
CA GLY A 41 37.58 22.07 -57.95
C GLY A 41 37.34 23.58 -57.82
N ASP A 42 37.10 24.25 -58.94
CA ASP A 42 36.68 25.65 -59.04
C ASP A 42 35.19 25.87 -58.70
N THR A 43 34.42 24.81 -58.45
CA THR A 43 33.04 24.91 -57.97
C THR A 43 33.01 25.65 -56.63
N LEU A 44 32.31 26.78 -56.59
CA LEU A 44 32.17 27.64 -55.42
C LEU A 44 31.09 27.09 -54.49
N VAL A 45 31.49 26.75 -53.26
CA VAL A 45 30.58 26.36 -52.18
C VAL A 45 30.38 27.56 -51.26
N ARG A 46 29.15 27.77 -50.78
CA ARG A 46 28.88 28.77 -49.74
C ARG A 46 29.40 28.28 -48.40
N THR A 47 30.39 28.96 -47.85
CA THR A 47 31.03 28.69 -46.56
C THR A 47 30.69 29.77 -45.53
N ARG A 48 30.76 29.43 -44.25
CA ARG A 48 30.84 30.37 -43.13
C ARG A 48 31.79 29.82 -42.06
N ARG A 49 32.19 30.68 -41.12
CA ARG A 49 32.89 30.23 -39.90
C ARG A 49 31.89 29.91 -38.80
N THR A 50 32.13 28.81 -38.09
CA THR A 50 31.34 28.33 -36.95
C THR A 50 31.00 29.47 -35.98
N GLY A 51 29.70 29.69 -35.73
CA GLY A 51 29.21 30.73 -34.82
C GLY A 51 29.16 32.16 -35.41
N THR A 52 29.27 32.32 -36.74
CA THR A 52 29.11 33.63 -37.42
C THR A 52 28.03 33.57 -38.51
N ASP A 53 27.34 34.69 -38.76
CA ASP A 53 26.38 34.83 -39.88
C ASP A 53 27.07 35.28 -41.19
N GLU A 54 28.37 35.54 -41.14
CA GLU A 54 29.18 35.96 -42.29
C GLU A 54 29.51 34.76 -43.18
N HIS A 55 29.08 34.80 -44.44
CA HIS A 55 29.34 33.76 -45.42
C HIS A 55 30.08 34.28 -46.66
N HIS A 56 30.83 33.38 -47.30
CA HIS A 56 31.63 33.62 -48.48
C HIS A 56 31.41 32.51 -49.52
N GLU A 57 31.81 32.74 -50.76
CA GLU A 57 31.85 31.69 -51.79
C GLU A 57 33.31 31.25 -51.96
N THR A 58 33.57 29.98 -51.67
CA THR A 58 34.92 29.38 -51.58
C THR A 58 35.04 28.23 -52.58
N PRO A 59 36.08 28.20 -53.44
CA PRO A 59 36.32 27.05 -54.32
C PRO A 59 36.46 25.76 -53.51
N LEU A 60 35.86 24.67 -53.99
CA LEU A 60 35.78 23.40 -53.27
C LEU A 60 37.17 22.86 -52.86
N VAL A 61 38.22 23.11 -53.67
CA VAL A 61 39.63 22.75 -53.34
C VAL A 61 40.28 23.59 -52.22
N ALA A 62 39.66 24.69 -51.80
CA ALA A 62 40.16 25.56 -50.74
C ALA A 62 39.48 25.31 -49.37
N LEU A 63 38.46 24.44 -49.33
CA LEU A 63 37.75 24.04 -48.11
C LEU A 63 38.63 23.24 -47.16
N LYS A 64 38.36 23.36 -45.86
CA LYS A 64 39.05 22.61 -44.80
C LYS A 64 38.05 21.89 -43.89
N PRO A 65 38.42 20.72 -43.34
CA PRO A 65 37.68 20.10 -42.25
C PRO A 65 37.40 21.11 -41.12
N GLY A 66 36.14 21.26 -40.75
CA GLY A 66 35.69 22.24 -39.75
C GLY A 66 35.05 23.52 -40.30
N ASP A 67 35.24 23.86 -41.58
CA ASP A 67 34.46 24.93 -42.23
C ASP A 67 32.97 24.52 -42.30
N GLU A 68 32.02 25.46 -42.17
CA GLU A 68 30.58 25.15 -42.32
C GLU A 68 30.11 25.54 -43.72
N VAL A 69 29.48 24.60 -44.43
CA VAL A 69 28.95 24.79 -45.78
C VAL A 69 27.43 24.71 -45.81
N MET A 70 26.81 25.41 -46.77
CA MET A 70 25.37 25.37 -46.95
C MET A 70 24.93 24.03 -47.57
N SER A 71 23.95 23.38 -46.94
CA SER A 71 23.33 22.12 -47.35
C SER A 71 21.80 22.23 -47.27
N TYR A 72 21.06 21.25 -47.77
CA TYR A 72 19.60 21.24 -47.80
C TYR A 72 19.01 20.07 -47.00
N ASP A 73 18.30 20.38 -45.92
CA ASP A 73 17.53 19.37 -45.19
C ASP A 73 16.18 19.14 -45.90
N GLU A 74 16.16 18.11 -46.74
CA GLU A 74 14.96 17.65 -47.48
C GLU A 74 13.78 17.29 -46.55
N SER A 75 14.03 16.94 -45.28
CA SER A 75 12.98 16.60 -44.31
C SER A 75 12.34 17.83 -43.65
N ALA A 76 13.06 18.95 -43.59
CA ALA A 76 12.57 20.24 -43.10
C ALA A 76 12.24 21.24 -44.21
N GLU A 77 12.38 20.83 -45.49
CA GLU A 77 12.33 21.67 -46.69
C GLU A 77 13.17 22.97 -46.61
N THR A 78 14.30 22.97 -45.89
CA THR A 78 15.07 24.20 -45.62
C THR A 78 16.57 24.03 -45.80
N PHE A 79 17.28 25.14 -46.03
CA PHE A 79 18.75 25.16 -46.03
C PHE A 79 19.27 25.23 -44.60
N VAL A 80 20.32 24.46 -44.34
CA VAL A 80 21.04 24.40 -43.06
C VAL A 80 22.55 24.57 -43.29
N TRP A 81 23.31 24.77 -42.23
CA TRP A 81 24.76 24.84 -42.28
C TRP A 81 25.32 23.53 -41.72
N SER A 82 25.96 22.74 -42.58
CA SER A 82 26.60 21.48 -42.25
C SER A 82 28.11 21.65 -42.20
N ARG A 83 28.76 21.14 -41.14
CA ARG A 83 30.22 21.18 -41.02
C ARG A 83 30.87 20.24 -42.02
N VAL A 84 31.82 20.71 -42.81
CA VAL A 84 32.66 19.86 -43.68
C VAL A 84 33.49 18.94 -42.79
N THR A 85 33.30 17.63 -42.92
CA THR A 85 34.13 16.62 -42.26
C THR A 85 35.39 16.36 -43.08
N GLN A 86 35.25 16.24 -44.42
CA GLN A 86 36.37 15.95 -45.31
C GLN A 86 36.18 16.54 -46.73
N LEU A 87 37.30 16.92 -47.35
CA LEU A 87 37.45 17.21 -48.78
C LEU A 87 38.09 16.00 -49.48
N LEU A 88 37.47 15.50 -50.55
CA LEU A 88 37.82 14.24 -51.20
C LEU A 88 38.24 14.49 -52.66
N TYR A 89 39.53 14.33 -52.98
CA TYR A 89 39.98 14.30 -54.37
C TYR A 89 39.61 12.96 -55.01
N SER A 90 38.92 13.01 -56.15
CA SER A 90 38.31 11.85 -56.80
C SER A 90 38.95 11.48 -58.14
N GLY A 91 40.14 12.02 -58.44
CA GLY A 91 40.87 11.77 -59.68
C GLY A 91 40.32 12.54 -60.89
N THR A 92 40.97 12.34 -62.03
CA THR A 92 40.56 12.94 -63.31
C THR A 92 39.41 12.13 -63.94
N LYS A 93 38.27 12.78 -64.25
CA LYS A 93 37.07 12.16 -64.84
C LYS A 93 36.54 12.96 -66.02
N LYS A 94 35.68 12.34 -66.84
CA LYS A 94 35.05 13.03 -67.96
C LYS A 94 33.95 13.98 -67.46
N THR A 95 34.11 15.28 -67.72
CA THR A 95 33.20 16.33 -67.26
C THR A 95 32.30 16.88 -68.35
N TYR A 96 31.15 17.40 -67.91
CA TYR A 96 30.16 18.08 -68.73
C TYR A 96 29.81 19.41 -68.05
N HIS A 97 29.76 20.48 -68.83
CA HIS A 97 29.35 21.81 -68.37
C HIS A 97 27.83 21.91 -68.46
N VAL A 98 27.19 22.18 -67.32
CA VAL A 98 25.74 22.19 -67.15
C VAL A 98 25.33 23.63 -66.90
N HIS A 99 24.55 24.23 -67.81
CA HIS A 99 23.97 25.56 -67.58
C HIS A 99 22.54 25.42 -67.05
N ILE A 100 22.25 26.02 -65.90
CA ILE A 100 20.94 25.95 -65.23
C ILE A 100 20.50 27.37 -64.91
N GLY A 101 19.50 27.88 -65.64
CA GLY A 101 19.07 29.27 -65.53
C GLY A 101 20.23 30.27 -65.65
N GLY A 102 20.58 30.94 -64.56
CA GLY A 102 21.73 31.86 -64.49
C GLY A 102 23.09 31.20 -64.17
N ARG A 103 23.09 29.96 -63.68
CA ARG A 103 24.26 29.24 -63.13
C ARG A 103 24.93 28.34 -64.16
N SER A 104 26.14 27.90 -63.84
CA SER A 104 26.67 26.66 -64.38
C SER A 104 27.61 25.92 -63.42
N VAL A 105 27.79 24.63 -63.64
CA VAL A 105 28.75 23.76 -62.93
C VAL A 105 29.38 22.79 -63.93
N ARG A 106 30.63 22.35 -63.68
CA ARG A 106 31.24 21.23 -64.40
C ARG A 106 31.27 20.02 -63.48
N ALA A 107 30.64 18.93 -63.92
CA ALA A 107 30.41 17.73 -63.12
C ALA A 107 30.56 16.46 -63.97
N SER A 108 30.73 15.31 -63.32
CA SER A 108 30.74 14.00 -63.97
C SER A 108 29.34 13.58 -64.46
N ASP A 109 29.28 12.67 -65.42
CA ASP A 109 28.04 12.13 -66.02
C ASP A 109 27.11 11.43 -65.01
N ASN A 110 27.67 10.88 -63.94
CA ASN A 110 26.98 10.22 -62.85
C ASN A 110 26.60 11.17 -61.68
N HIS A 111 26.91 12.46 -61.78
CA HIS A 111 26.63 13.44 -60.72
C HIS A 111 25.11 13.69 -60.58
N PRO A 112 24.48 13.51 -59.40
CA PRO A 112 23.05 13.69 -59.20
C PRO A 112 22.65 15.14 -58.94
N PHE A 113 21.63 15.60 -59.66
CA PHE A 113 20.97 16.89 -59.50
C PHE A 113 19.56 16.66 -58.95
N LEU A 114 19.14 17.41 -57.93
CA LEU A 114 17.76 17.32 -57.42
C LEU A 114 16.79 17.97 -58.44
N THR A 115 15.87 17.17 -58.98
CA THR A 115 14.81 17.63 -59.90
C THR A 115 13.43 17.58 -59.22
N ARG A 116 12.40 18.15 -59.87
CA ARG A 116 11.01 18.06 -59.40
C ARG A 116 10.48 16.63 -59.22
N GLU A 117 11.13 15.66 -59.86
CA GLU A 117 10.80 14.23 -59.83
C GLU A 117 11.82 13.43 -59.00
N GLY A 118 12.59 14.12 -58.14
CA GLY A 118 13.66 13.56 -57.31
C GLY A 118 15.06 13.70 -57.93
N TRP A 119 16.03 13.08 -57.26
CA TRP A 119 17.44 13.08 -57.66
C TRP A 119 17.67 12.35 -59.00
N ARG A 120 18.37 12.98 -59.96
CA ARG A 120 18.72 12.40 -61.27
C ARG A 120 20.19 12.65 -61.65
N PRO A 121 20.95 11.64 -62.12
CA PRO A 121 22.32 11.85 -62.58
C PRO A 121 22.37 12.64 -63.88
N LEU A 122 23.47 13.36 -64.12
CA LEU A 122 23.63 14.30 -65.23
C LEU A 122 23.41 13.68 -66.62
N ARG A 123 23.80 12.41 -66.82
CA ARG A 123 23.56 11.65 -68.06
C ARG A 123 22.08 11.46 -68.40
N ASP A 124 21.22 11.45 -67.37
CA ASP A 124 19.77 11.27 -67.47
C ASP A 124 19.02 12.63 -67.33
N LEU A 125 19.78 13.74 -67.29
CA LEU A 125 19.30 15.11 -67.29
C LEU A 125 19.30 15.66 -68.72
N HIS A 126 18.26 16.43 -69.09
CA HIS A 126 18.11 16.99 -70.44
C HIS A 126 17.84 18.49 -70.40
N THR A 127 18.11 19.18 -71.51
CA THR A 127 17.69 20.58 -71.70
C THR A 127 16.18 20.72 -71.44
N GLY A 128 15.79 21.73 -70.67
CA GLY A 128 14.42 21.96 -70.22
C GLY A 128 14.06 21.27 -68.89
N ALA A 129 14.84 20.32 -68.37
CA ALA A 129 14.60 19.72 -67.06
C ALA A 129 14.73 20.77 -65.93
N ALA A 130 13.81 20.73 -64.96
CA ALA A 130 13.76 21.68 -63.85
C ALA A 130 14.53 21.16 -62.63
N VAL A 131 15.61 21.86 -62.28
CA VAL A 131 16.54 21.52 -61.18
C VAL A 131 16.35 22.48 -60.00
N ALA A 132 16.50 21.94 -58.79
CA ALA A 132 16.45 22.68 -57.53
C ALA A 132 17.67 23.60 -57.38
N ILE A 133 17.40 24.86 -57.08
CA ILE A 133 18.40 25.85 -56.67
C ILE A 133 17.92 26.55 -55.39
N PRO A 134 18.81 27.12 -54.56
CA PRO A 134 18.40 28.01 -53.47
C PRO A 134 17.55 29.17 -53.99
N GLN A 135 16.45 29.49 -53.32
CA GLN A 135 15.60 30.63 -53.68
C GLN A 135 16.35 31.93 -53.38
N LEU A 136 16.80 32.59 -54.45
CA LEU A 136 17.59 33.83 -54.37
C LEU A 136 16.83 34.96 -53.68
N ARG A 137 17.37 35.41 -52.55
CA ARG A 137 16.86 36.54 -51.79
C ARG A 137 17.04 37.78 -52.66
N THR A 138 15.93 38.28 -53.18
CA THR A 138 15.93 39.33 -54.19
C THR A 138 15.25 40.54 -53.58
N TYR A 139 16.02 41.56 -53.19
CA TYR A 139 15.49 42.72 -52.46
C TYR A 139 15.20 43.86 -53.42
N ALA A 140 14.01 44.46 -53.32
CA ALA A 140 13.69 45.70 -54.01
C ALA A 140 13.89 46.90 -53.09
N PHE A 141 14.61 47.91 -53.58
CA PHE A 141 14.84 49.18 -52.91
C PHE A 141 14.11 50.27 -53.68
N VAL A 142 13.15 50.95 -53.04
CA VAL A 142 12.21 51.86 -53.71
C VAL A 142 12.40 53.28 -53.19
N ASP A 143 13.00 54.14 -54.01
CA ASP A 143 13.06 55.58 -53.80
C ASP A 143 11.68 56.18 -54.13
N ALA A 144 10.87 56.37 -53.08
CA ALA A 144 9.50 56.82 -53.24
C ALA A 144 9.40 58.22 -53.85
N SER A 145 10.36 59.10 -53.54
CA SER A 145 10.41 60.47 -54.04
C SER A 145 10.64 60.46 -55.55
N ASN A 146 11.66 59.73 -56.01
CA ASN A 146 12.04 59.68 -57.41
C ASN A 146 11.01 58.93 -58.26
N VAL A 147 10.47 57.80 -57.78
CA VAL A 147 9.35 57.10 -58.43
C VAL A 147 8.13 58.03 -58.57
N TYR A 148 7.74 58.74 -57.50
CA TYR A 148 6.60 59.67 -57.53
C TYR A 148 6.81 60.84 -58.50
N TYR A 149 7.95 61.54 -58.43
CA TYR A 149 8.25 62.64 -59.34
C TYR A 149 8.41 62.18 -60.79
N ALA A 150 8.93 60.98 -61.02
CA ALA A 150 9.03 60.37 -62.34
C ALA A 150 7.63 60.11 -62.94
N THR A 151 6.72 59.42 -62.24
CA THR A 151 5.38 59.16 -62.82
C THR A 151 4.56 60.43 -62.96
N LYS A 152 4.65 61.37 -62.02
CA LYS A 152 4.01 62.70 -62.15
C LYS A 152 4.50 63.47 -63.38
N ARG A 153 5.81 63.48 -63.67
CA ARG A 153 6.37 64.07 -64.92
C ARG A 153 5.89 63.34 -66.19
N LEU A 154 5.59 62.05 -66.09
CA LEU A 154 5.05 61.23 -67.18
C LEU A 154 3.52 61.29 -67.31
N GLY A 155 2.82 62.02 -66.42
CA GLY A 155 1.36 62.23 -66.49
C GLY A 155 0.52 61.04 -66.02
N TRP A 156 1.01 60.21 -65.09
CA TRP A 156 0.23 59.12 -64.48
C TRP A 156 0.65 58.83 -63.04
N ASP A 157 -0.17 58.07 -62.31
CA ASP A 157 0.11 57.63 -60.94
C ASP A 157 0.29 56.11 -60.87
N ILE A 158 1.30 55.68 -60.12
CA ILE A 158 1.63 54.27 -59.93
C ILE A 158 0.68 53.61 -58.94
N ASP A 159 0.33 52.36 -59.22
CA ASP A 159 -0.36 51.47 -58.32
C ASP A 159 0.68 50.59 -57.60
N TYR A 160 0.89 50.86 -56.31
CA TYR A 160 1.87 50.15 -55.50
C TYR A 160 1.52 48.67 -55.27
N GLU A 161 0.26 48.25 -55.41
CA GLU A 161 -0.11 46.84 -55.32
C GLU A 161 0.17 46.11 -56.64
N LYS A 162 -0.16 46.71 -57.78
CA LYS A 162 0.24 46.17 -59.09
C LYS A 162 1.77 46.15 -59.25
N LEU A 163 2.46 47.17 -58.73
CA LEU A 163 3.92 47.21 -58.67
C LEU A 163 4.49 46.09 -57.79
N ALA A 164 3.99 45.92 -56.56
CA ALA A 164 4.40 44.83 -55.68
C ALA A 164 4.23 43.45 -56.33
N ARG A 165 3.10 43.25 -57.02
CA ARG A 165 2.81 42.04 -57.78
C ARG A 165 3.81 41.83 -58.93
N TYR A 166 4.04 42.85 -59.75
CA TYR A 166 5.05 42.81 -60.82
C TYR A 166 6.46 42.51 -60.29
N LEU A 167 6.89 43.13 -59.19
CA LEU A 167 8.21 42.90 -58.59
C LEU A 167 8.36 41.45 -58.10
N ARG A 168 7.36 40.91 -57.40
CA ARG A 168 7.34 39.52 -56.93
C ARG A 168 7.32 38.53 -58.09
N GLU A 169 6.37 38.65 -59.01
CA GLU A 169 6.12 37.67 -60.07
C GLU A 169 7.13 37.74 -61.23
N ARG A 170 7.55 38.95 -61.64
CA ARG A 170 8.41 39.14 -62.83
C ARG A 170 9.90 39.13 -62.51
N LEU A 171 10.28 39.56 -61.31
CA LEU A 171 11.69 39.71 -60.88
C LEU A 171 12.05 38.83 -59.68
N GLY A 172 11.10 38.08 -59.11
CA GLY A 172 11.35 37.16 -58.00
C GLY A 172 11.62 37.85 -56.66
N VAL A 173 11.16 39.10 -56.49
CA VAL A 173 11.45 39.92 -55.30
C VAL A 173 10.84 39.31 -54.04
N THR A 174 11.67 39.03 -53.03
CA THR A 174 11.26 38.43 -51.75
C THR A 174 11.03 39.45 -50.64
N LYS A 175 11.71 40.61 -50.68
CA LYS A 175 11.59 41.71 -49.70
C LYS A 175 11.53 43.04 -50.45
N MET A 176 10.67 43.97 -50.01
CA MET A 176 10.53 45.29 -50.64
C MET A 176 10.68 46.38 -49.58
N LEU A 177 11.67 47.25 -49.76
CA LEU A 177 12.04 48.33 -48.85
C LEU A 177 11.67 49.66 -49.50
N TYR A 178 10.73 50.38 -48.90
CA TYR A 178 10.22 51.68 -49.37
C TYR A 178 10.86 52.82 -48.59
N PHE A 179 11.58 53.69 -49.28
CA PHE A 179 12.35 54.79 -48.71
C PHE A 179 11.68 56.14 -49.02
N GLY A 180 11.40 56.94 -48.00
CA GLY A 180 10.69 58.21 -48.20
C GLY A 180 10.74 59.17 -47.01
N GLY A 181 10.42 60.44 -47.28
CA GLY A 181 10.33 61.48 -46.26
C GLY A 181 8.98 61.48 -45.54
N ILE A 182 9.00 61.57 -44.20
CA ILE A 182 7.77 61.78 -43.39
C ILE A 182 7.77 63.17 -42.74
N ALA A 183 6.62 63.84 -42.82
CA ALA A 183 6.31 65.03 -42.02
C ALA A 183 5.45 64.59 -40.81
N PRO A 184 5.91 64.76 -39.55
CA PRO A 184 5.22 64.24 -38.37
C PRO A 184 3.76 64.68 -38.21
N GLU A 185 3.43 65.87 -38.72
CA GLU A 185 2.13 66.53 -38.57
C GLU A 185 1.07 66.12 -39.63
N ASN A 186 1.38 65.20 -40.55
CA ASN A 186 0.48 64.86 -41.66
C ASN A 186 -0.22 63.48 -41.48
N PRO A 187 -1.43 63.42 -40.89
CA PRO A 187 -2.15 62.16 -40.68
C PRO A 187 -2.58 61.46 -41.97
N GLY A 188 -2.57 62.15 -43.12
CA GLY A 188 -2.82 61.53 -44.43
C GLY A 188 -1.69 60.58 -44.88
N GLN A 189 -0.45 60.84 -44.46
CA GLN A 189 0.68 59.95 -44.78
C GLN A 189 0.62 58.64 -44.00
N VAL A 190 0.14 58.66 -42.74
CA VAL A 190 0.08 57.48 -41.86
C VAL A 190 -0.74 56.35 -42.50
N LYS A 191 -1.98 56.65 -42.94
CA LYS A 191 -2.87 55.67 -43.59
C LYS A 191 -2.31 55.11 -44.90
N PHE A 192 -1.53 55.90 -45.63
CA PHE A 192 -0.86 55.42 -46.85
C PHE A 192 0.32 54.48 -46.52
N HIS A 193 1.09 54.77 -45.47
CA HIS A 193 2.14 53.87 -44.98
C HIS A 193 1.56 52.57 -44.38
N GLU A 194 0.41 52.61 -43.69
CA GLU A 194 -0.30 51.40 -43.26
C GLU A 194 -0.76 50.53 -44.44
N PHE A 195 -1.30 51.16 -45.50
CA PHE A 195 -1.64 50.46 -46.75
C PHE A 195 -0.42 49.80 -47.40
N LEU A 196 0.72 50.51 -47.49
CA LEU A 196 1.97 49.97 -48.04
C LEU A 196 2.50 48.78 -47.21
N ARG A 197 2.44 48.85 -45.87
CA ARG A 197 2.78 47.69 -45.01
C ARG A 197 1.85 46.50 -45.27
N ARG A 198 0.55 46.73 -45.40
CA ARG A 198 -0.45 45.67 -45.61
C ARG A 198 -0.26 44.89 -46.91
N ILE A 199 0.23 45.53 -47.97
CA ILE A 199 0.59 44.85 -49.23
C ILE A 199 2.03 44.28 -49.23
N GLY A 200 2.79 44.50 -48.15
CA GLY A 200 4.08 43.89 -47.87
C GLY A 200 5.30 44.69 -48.30
N TYR A 201 5.29 46.01 -48.12
CA TYR A 201 6.51 46.84 -48.09
C TYR A 201 6.97 47.05 -46.64
N GLU A 202 8.26 46.82 -46.37
CA GLU A 202 8.95 47.41 -45.22
C GLU A 202 9.20 48.89 -45.50
N ILE A 203 8.99 49.77 -44.52
CA ILE A 203 8.96 51.23 -44.75
C ILE A 203 10.05 51.93 -43.93
N CYS A 204 11.06 52.44 -44.64
CA CYS A 204 12.22 53.13 -44.13
C CYS A 204 12.01 54.66 -44.27
N LEU A 205 11.37 55.26 -43.26
CA LEU A 205 11.03 56.68 -43.27
C LEU A 205 12.13 57.54 -42.64
N VAL A 206 12.45 58.66 -43.29
CA VAL A 206 13.37 59.68 -42.78
C VAL A 206 12.57 60.96 -42.45
N PRO A 207 12.69 61.56 -41.25
CA PRO A 207 12.00 62.81 -40.94
C PRO A 207 12.43 63.97 -41.84
N THR A 208 11.47 64.68 -42.44
CA THR A 208 11.77 65.88 -43.23
C THR A 208 12.23 67.03 -42.33
N ARG A 209 13.40 67.60 -42.60
CA ARG A 209 13.87 68.84 -41.97
C ARG A 209 13.47 70.04 -42.83
N THR A 210 12.98 71.11 -42.20
CA THR A 210 12.72 72.39 -42.86
C THR A 210 13.99 73.25 -42.79
N PHE A 211 14.46 73.73 -43.94
CA PHE A 211 15.63 74.60 -44.05
C PHE A 211 15.21 76.09 -44.01
N PRO A 212 16.14 77.02 -43.74
CA PRO A 212 15.82 78.46 -43.62
C PRO A 212 15.22 79.10 -44.87
N ASP A 213 15.33 78.47 -46.04
CA ASP A 213 14.71 78.89 -47.30
C ASP A 213 13.27 78.37 -47.49
N GLY A 214 12.70 77.76 -46.45
CA GLY A 214 11.36 77.17 -46.44
C GLY A 214 11.24 75.80 -47.13
N LYS A 215 12.31 75.28 -47.75
CA LYS A 215 12.27 73.94 -48.36
C LYS A 215 12.31 72.87 -47.27
N ARG A 216 11.56 71.78 -47.48
CA ARG A 216 11.61 70.58 -46.64
C ARG A 216 12.36 69.49 -47.40
N LYS A 217 13.52 69.03 -46.89
CA LYS A 217 14.24 67.85 -47.43
C LYS A 217 14.37 66.79 -46.33
N ALA A 218 14.17 65.53 -46.69
CA ALA A 218 14.63 64.38 -45.90
C ALA A 218 15.87 63.79 -46.61
N ASP A 219 16.88 63.38 -45.85
CA ASP A 219 18.04 62.68 -46.39
C ASP A 219 17.73 61.18 -46.55
N VAL A 220 16.93 60.91 -47.58
CA VAL A 220 16.50 59.54 -47.93
C VAL A 220 17.64 58.79 -48.61
N ASP A 221 18.51 59.52 -49.29
CA ASP A 221 19.50 59.02 -50.24
C ASP A 221 20.68 58.36 -49.50
N ALA A 222 21.20 59.03 -48.47
CA ALA A 222 22.17 58.44 -47.56
C ALA A 222 21.58 57.24 -46.79
N ARG A 223 20.30 57.29 -46.40
CA ARG A 223 19.66 56.16 -45.68
C ARG A 223 19.45 54.94 -46.58
N MET A 224 19.02 55.14 -47.83
CA MET A 224 18.85 54.02 -48.77
C MET A 224 20.20 53.39 -49.13
N THR A 225 21.24 54.20 -49.37
CA THR A 225 22.62 53.72 -49.59
C THR A 225 23.13 52.92 -48.40
N PHE A 226 22.92 53.42 -47.18
CA PHE A 226 23.31 52.71 -45.95
C PHE A 226 22.57 51.37 -45.80
N GLU A 227 21.26 51.30 -46.06
CA GLU A 227 20.53 50.02 -45.99
C GLU A 227 20.92 49.05 -47.11
N MET A 228 21.24 49.53 -48.32
CA MET A 228 21.78 48.67 -49.40
C MET A 228 23.08 47.99 -49.00
N MET A 229 23.98 48.71 -48.30
CA MET A 229 25.26 48.18 -47.83
C MET A 229 25.12 47.37 -46.53
N ARG A 230 24.23 47.77 -45.61
CA ARG A 230 23.97 47.02 -44.37
C ARG A 230 23.30 45.68 -44.62
N LEU A 231 22.34 45.64 -45.56
CA LEU A 231 21.62 44.43 -45.94
C LEU A 231 22.35 43.64 -47.04
N GLU A 232 23.57 44.01 -47.40
CA GLU A 232 24.28 43.47 -48.57
C GLU A 232 24.45 41.94 -48.50
N LYS A 233 24.75 41.38 -47.31
CA LYS A 233 24.83 39.93 -47.07
C LYS A 233 23.46 39.24 -46.94
N GLU A 234 22.36 40.00 -46.81
CA GLU A 234 20.99 39.48 -46.76
C GLU A 234 20.38 39.20 -48.16
N PHE A 235 20.94 39.75 -49.25
CA PHE A 235 20.38 39.56 -50.60
C PHE A 235 21.42 39.12 -51.64
N ASP A 236 20.97 38.22 -52.52
CA ASP A 236 21.75 37.67 -53.63
C ASP A 236 21.54 38.48 -54.93
N ARG A 237 20.39 39.17 -55.03
CA ARG A 237 20.00 40.04 -56.17
C ARG A 237 19.28 41.31 -55.70
N ALA A 238 19.39 42.40 -56.46
CA ALA A 238 18.75 43.68 -56.14
C ALA A 238 17.90 44.24 -57.29
N VAL A 239 16.76 44.85 -56.96
CA VAL A 239 15.96 45.66 -57.90
C VAL A 239 15.85 47.07 -57.33
N VAL A 240 16.51 48.06 -57.95
CA VAL A 240 16.56 49.43 -57.43
C VAL A 240 15.70 50.34 -58.29
N LEU A 241 14.65 50.89 -57.69
CA LEU A 241 13.72 51.82 -58.32
C LEU A 241 14.18 53.24 -57.99
N THR A 242 15.07 53.80 -58.81
CA THR A 242 15.50 55.21 -58.73
C THR A 242 15.95 55.71 -60.10
N GLY A 243 16.04 57.02 -60.25
CA GLY A 243 16.69 57.69 -61.37
C GLY A 243 17.98 58.42 -61.00
N ASP A 244 18.32 58.54 -59.71
CA ASP A 244 19.31 59.53 -59.28
C ASP A 244 20.77 59.09 -59.47
N GLY A 245 21.62 60.04 -59.87
CA GLY A 245 23.04 59.80 -60.17
C GLY A 245 23.87 59.47 -58.94
N ASP A 246 23.48 59.98 -57.77
CA ASP A 246 24.18 59.79 -56.48
C ASP A 246 24.32 58.30 -56.11
N PHE A 247 23.43 57.43 -56.59
CA PHE A 247 23.51 55.98 -56.38
C PHE A 247 24.51 55.26 -57.32
N TYR A 248 25.21 55.96 -58.21
CA TYR A 248 26.14 55.33 -59.17
C TYR A 248 27.13 54.37 -58.50
N TRP A 249 27.87 54.85 -57.48
CA TRP A 249 28.95 54.08 -56.85
C TRP A 249 28.44 52.84 -56.10
N VAL A 250 27.31 52.96 -55.38
CA VAL A 250 26.71 51.80 -54.68
C VAL A 250 26.13 50.80 -55.67
N LEU A 251 25.55 51.26 -56.79
CA LEU A 251 25.03 50.37 -57.83
C LEU A 251 26.13 49.72 -58.67
N GLU A 252 27.25 50.40 -58.90
CA GLU A 252 28.44 49.83 -59.55
C GLU A 252 29.06 48.74 -58.68
N HIS A 253 29.25 49.01 -57.37
CA HIS A 253 29.74 48.02 -56.41
C HIS A 253 28.79 46.82 -56.27
N LEU A 254 27.48 47.06 -56.11
CA LEU A 254 26.50 45.96 -56.08
C LEU A 254 26.50 45.15 -57.38
N LYS A 255 26.82 45.75 -58.54
CA LYS A 255 26.90 45.05 -59.82
C LYS A 255 28.16 44.16 -59.96
N THR A 256 29.22 44.36 -59.16
CA THR A 256 30.37 43.46 -59.13
C THR A 256 30.23 42.31 -58.12
N ILE A 257 29.39 42.46 -57.10
CA ILE A 257 29.26 41.50 -55.97
C ILE A 257 27.90 40.78 -55.87
N LYS A 258 26.93 41.07 -56.75
CA LYS A 258 25.60 40.41 -56.77
C LYS A 258 25.32 39.74 -58.10
N GLU A 259 24.67 38.58 -58.06
CA GLU A 259 24.31 37.78 -59.25
C GLU A 259 23.52 38.60 -60.27
N ARG A 260 22.66 39.51 -59.80
CA ARG A 260 21.97 40.46 -60.67
C ARG A 260 21.50 41.71 -59.93
N VAL A 261 21.75 42.86 -60.56
CA VAL A 261 21.14 44.14 -60.19
C VAL A 261 20.30 44.63 -61.37
N TRP A 262 19.05 45.01 -61.10
CA TRP A 262 18.17 45.69 -62.05
C TRP A 262 17.96 47.14 -61.64
N LEU A 263 18.15 48.08 -62.56
CA LEU A 263 17.75 49.47 -62.39
C LEU A 263 16.37 49.70 -63.03
N VAL A 264 15.45 50.30 -62.28
CA VAL A 264 14.10 50.64 -62.73
C VAL A 264 13.91 52.16 -62.64
N GLY A 265 13.66 52.82 -63.77
CA GLY A 265 13.58 54.28 -63.81
C GLY A 265 13.00 54.83 -65.11
N ALA A 266 12.66 56.12 -65.12
CA ALA A 266 12.05 56.77 -66.27
C ALA A 266 13.06 57.10 -67.37
N SER A 267 12.68 56.94 -68.64
CA SER A 267 13.53 57.25 -69.80
C SER A 267 14.04 58.70 -69.77
N LYS A 268 13.16 59.64 -69.39
CA LYS A 268 13.44 61.06 -69.16
C LYS A 268 13.36 61.38 -67.66
N GLY A 269 14.31 60.83 -66.91
CA GLY A 269 14.48 61.09 -65.48
C GLY A 269 15.75 60.48 -64.91
N THR A 270 16.10 59.25 -65.33
CA THR A 270 17.33 58.58 -64.89
C THR A 270 18.60 59.27 -65.43
N ALA A 271 19.63 59.37 -64.60
CA ALA A 271 20.93 59.95 -64.92
C ALA A 271 21.68 59.22 -66.06
N HIS A 272 22.74 59.83 -66.62
CA HIS A 272 23.35 59.35 -67.87
C HIS A 272 24.32 58.19 -67.62
N GLU A 273 25.17 58.34 -66.63
CA GLU A 273 26.10 57.36 -66.07
C GLU A 273 25.36 56.07 -65.67
N LEU A 274 24.21 56.17 -64.98
CA LEU A 274 23.34 55.02 -64.70
C LEU A 274 22.76 54.37 -65.97
N LYS A 275 22.49 55.13 -67.03
CA LYS A 275 22.04 54.58 -68.33
C LYS A 275 23.14 53.90 -69.12
N GLN A 276 24.42 54.20 -68.86
CA GLN A 276 25.56 53.46 -69.40
C GLN A 276 25.80 52.17 -68.59
N LEU A 277 25.84 52.31 -67.26
CA LEU A 277 26.04 51.21 -66.32
C LEU A 277 24.95 50.12 -66.43
N PHE A 278 23.69 50.51 -66.64
CA PHE A 278 22.56 49.59 -66.83
C PHE A 278 22.01 49.66 -68.27
N HIS A 279 22.26 48.59 -69.02
CA HIS A 279 21.85 48.41 -70.42
C HIS A 279 21.17 47.04 -70.63
N GLY A 280 20.49 46.86 -71.77
CA GLY A 280 19.79 45.63 -72.11
C GLY A 280 18.77 45.20 -71.03
N SER A 281 18.71 43.89 -70.74
CA SER A 281 17.77 43.33 -69.76
C SER A 281 18.10 43.61 -68.28
N ALA A 282 19.07 44.48 -67.99
CA ALA A 282 19.36 44.99 -66.65
C ALA A 282 18.72 46.37 -66.36
N ARG A 283 18.17 47.07 -67.38
CA ARG A 283 17.44 48.33 -67.18
C ARG A 283 15.98 48.20 -67.58
N ILE A 284 15.08 48.43 -66.64
CA ILE A 284 13.62 48.43 -66.84
C ILE A 284 13.16 49.89 -66.94
N VAL A 285 12.72 50.28 -68.13
CA VAL A 285 12.17 51.62 -68.38
C VAL A 285 10.74 51.66 -67.84
N LEU A 286 10.46 52.59 -66.92
CA LEU A 286 9.20 52.67 -66.17
C LEU A 286 7.98 52.85 -67.09
N GLU A 287 8.15 53.59 -68.18
CA GLU A 287 7.15 53.78 -69.25
C GLU A 287 6.73 52.45 -69.90
N ASN A 288 7.65 51.50 -70.07
CA ASN A 288 7.40 50.22 -70.75
C ASN A 288 6.54 49.26 -69.91
N ILE A 289 6.44 49.49 -68.60
CA ILE A 289 5.61 48.69 -67.67
C ILE A 289 4.33 49.43 -67.23
N ARG A 290 4.07 50.64 -67.76
CA ARG A 290 2.91 51.47 -67.40
C ARG A 290 1.58 50.73 -67.49
N SER A 291 1.36 49.92 -68.53
CA SER A 291 0.14 49.13 -68.71
C SER A 291 -0.07 48.05 -67.65
N ILE A 292 0.98 47.70 -66.89
CA ILE A 292 0.93 46.73 -65.80
C ILE A 292 0.80 47.43 -64.45
N VAL A 293 1.53 48.53 -64.22
CA VAL A 293 1.68 49.15 -62.88
C VAL A 293 0.98 50.50 -62.68
N ALA A 294 0.24 51.03 -63.65
CA ALA A 294 -0.54 52.26 -63.47
C ALA A 294 -1.86 52.03 -62.72
N ARG A 295 -2.31 53.07 -62.00
CA ARG A 295 -3.69 53.15 -61.50
C ARG A 295 -4.67 53.38 -62.65
N ASP A 296 -5.83 52.73 -62.58
CA ASP A 296 -6.88 52.86 -63.58
C ASP A 296 -7.65 54.16 -63.36
N THR A 297 -7.69 55.04 -64.37
CA THR A 297 -8.20 56.42 -64.24
C THR A 297 -9.73 56.54 -64.30
N THR A 298 -10.47 55.42 -64.25
CA THR A 298 -11.91 55.35 -64.55
C THR A 298 -12.84 55.21 -63.34
N GLN A 299 -12.33 55.25 -62.09
CA GLN A 299 -13.16 55.13 -60.88
C GLN A 299 -13.22 56.38 -59.98
N ASN A 300 -12.93 57.57 -60.52
CA ASN A 300 -12.98 58.84 -59.76
C ASN A 300 -14.27 59.67 -60.00
N ALA A 301 -15.33 59.08 -60.57
CA ALA A 301 -16.57 59.78 -60.93
C ALA A 301 -17.70 59.63 -59.88
N ASP A 302 -17.95 58.42 -59.36
CA ASP A 302 -19.17 58.14 -58.57
C ASP A 302 -19.06 58.46 -57.07
N ALA A 303 -17.84 58.61 -56.53
CA ALA A 303 -17.60 58.86 -55.11
C ALA A 303 -18.22 60.18 -54.57
N GLN A 304 -18.69 61.07 -55.45
CA GLN A 304 -19.40 62.31 -55.05
C GLN A 304 -20.91 62.12 -54.77
N ARG A 305 -21.53 60.98 -55.12
CA ARG A 305 -23.00 60.84 -55.06
C ARG A 305 -23.61 60.27 -53.76
N HIS A 306 -22.81 59.72 -52.85
CA HIS A 306 -23.30 59.21 -51.55
C HIS A 306 -22.81 60.00 -50.34
N ARG A 307 -23.10 61.31 -50.33
CA ARG A 307 -23.24 62.12 -49.11
C ARG A 307 -24.73 62.33 -48.78
N ARG A 308 -25.38 61.36 -48.12
CA ARG A 308 -26.68 61.52 -47.43
C ARG A 308 -26.92 60.37 -46.44
N SER A 309 -27.86 60.62 -45.52
CA SER A 309 -28.34 59.78 -44.38
C SER A 309 -27.36 59.39 -43.25
N VAL A 310 -27.60 60.01 -42.07
CA VAL A 310 -27.61 59.44 -40.70
C VAL A 310 -26.44 58.51 -40.29
N GLY A 311 -25.61 58.76 -39.27
CA GLY A 311 -25.78 59.59 -38.08
C GLY A 311 -25.53 58.78 -36.79
N GLY A 312 -24.50 59.17 -36.01
CA GLY A 312 -24.44 58.97 -34.56
C GLY A 312 -23.88 57.65 -33.99
N LYS A 313 -22.67 57.70 -33.39
CA LYS A 313 -22.51 57.94 -31.94
C LYS A 313 -21.05 58.24 -31.57
N SER A 314 -20.83 58.54 -30.29
CA SER A 314 -19.59 59.08 -29.72
C SER A 314 -18.56 58.03 -29.28
N THR A 315 -17.37 58.57 -29.04
CA THR A 315 -16.32 58.22 -28.05
C THR A 315 -16.74 57.31 -26.88
N ASP A 316 -15.84 56.53 -26.25
CA ASP A 316 -14.76 57.03 -25.37
C ASP A 316 -13.49 56.13 -25.33
N ASP A 317 -12.60 56.41 -24.36
CA ASP A 317 -11.35 55.74 -23.98
C ASP A 317 -10.15 55.75 -24.94
N PHE A 318 -9.33 56.80 -24.79
CA PHE A 318 -7.93 56.87 -25.20
C PHE A 318 -7.12 57.59 -24.10
N SER A 319 -6.10 56.94 -23.51
CA SER A 319 -4.86 57.52 -22.91
C SER A 319 -4.23 56.58 -21.86
N PRO A 320 -2.92 56.73 -21.52
CA PRO A 320 -1.80 57.03 -22.40
C PRO A 320 -0.59 56.09 -22.17
N GLY A 321 -0.08 55.44 -23.23
CA GLY A 321 1.05 54.49 -23.16
C GLY A 321 2.38 55.08 -23.67
N VAL A 322 3.40 55.14 -22.81
CA VAL A 322 4.73 55.73 -23.08
C VAL A 322 5.40 55.17 -24.35
N VAL A 323 5.89 56.06 -25.22
CA VAL A 323 6.83 55.68 -26.30
C VAL A 323 8.20 55.42 -25.69
N GLN A 324 8.60 54.15 -25.61
CA GLN A 324 9.92 53.75 -25.12
C GLN A 324 10.77 53.18 -26.26
N GLN A 325 12.07 53.51 -26.29
CA GLN A 325 12.99 53.04 -27.33
C GLN A 325 13.32 51.55 -27.12
N SER A 326 13.05 50.72 -28.11
CA SER A 326 13.41 49.29 -28.11
C SER A 326 14.46 48.97 -29.17
N TYR A 327 15.74 49.09 -28.79
CA TYR A 327 16.79 48.22 -29.33
C TYR A 327 16.80 46.95 -28.49
N GLY A 328 16.14 45.90 -28.98
CA GLY A 328 15.97 44.63 -28.28
C GLY A 328 15.39 43.58 -29.23
N ARG A 329 15.68 42.30 -28.93
CA ARG A 329 15.39 41.11 -29.76
C ARG A 329 14.07 41.17 -30.53
N ARG A 330 14.13 40.89 -31.84
CA ARG A 330 12.99 40.39 -32.62
C ARG A 330 13.01 38.87 -32.57
N ASP A 331 12.31 38.31 -31.61
CA ASP A 331 11.83 36.93 -31.70
C ASP A 331 10.33 36.96 -32.02
N ASP A 332 9.90 35.97 -32.80
CA ASP A 332 8.55 35.65 -33.28
C ASP A 332 7.66 36.79 -33.88
N LEU A 333 7.62 36.83 -35.21
CA LEU A 333 6.40 37.16 -35.97
C LEU A 333 6.32 36.26 -37.21
N SER A 334 5.98 34.99 -36.97
CA SER A 334 5.91 33.94 -38.00
C SER A 334 4.74 34.12 -38.99
N MET A 335 4.93 34.97 -40.02
CA MET A 335 4.03 35.03 -41.16
C MET A 335 4.07 33.74 -41.99
N LYS A 336 3.13 32.82 -41.71
CA LYS A 336 2.81 31.67 -42.56
C LYS A 336 2.42 32.17 -43.97
N GLY A 337 3.35 32.06 -44.91
CA GLY A 337 3.19 32.63 -46.26
C GLY A 337 4.50 32.94 -47.01
N VAL A 338 5.67 32.65 -46.45
CA VAL A 338 6.93 32.65 -47.21
C VAL A 338 6.91 31.46 -48.19
N GLY A 339 7.36 31.68 -49.43
CA GLY A 339 7.44 30.63 -50.45
C GLY A 339 8.45 29.53 -50.08
N LYS A 340 8.32 28.34 -50.68
CA LYS A 340 9.30 27.25 -50.51
C LYS A 340 10.71 27.77 -50.85
N PRO A 341 11.72 27.55 -49.97
CA PRO A 341 13.04 28.15 -50.12
C PRO A 341 13.89 27.52 -51.24
N VAL A 342 13.37 26.53 -51.96
CA VAL A 342 13.93 26.00 -53.21
C VAL A 342 13.16 26.58 -54.40
N ALA A 343 13.89 27.25 -55.30
CA ALA A 343 13.41 27.62 -56.62
C ALA A 343 13.76 26.55 -57.65
N TRP A 344 13.03 26.53 -58.76
CA TRP A 344 13.22 25.57 -59.85
C TRP A 344 13.64 26.29 -61.12
N GLU A 345 14.90 26.14 -61.55
CA GLU A 345 15.41 26.69 -62.81
C GLU A 345 15.64 25.58 -63.85
N ASN A 346 15.38 25.89 -65.12
CA ASN A 346 15.51 24.93 -66.20
C ASN A 346 16.96 24.85 -66.71
N VAL A 347 17.42 23.63 -66.98
CA VAL A 347 18.67 23.36 -67.71
C VAL A 347 18.59 23.98 -69.11
N ARG A 348 19.55 24.82 -69.47
CA ARG A 348 19.64 25.52 -70.77
C ARG A 348 20.50 24.76 -71.78
N SER A 349 21.57 24.12 -71.31
CA SER A 349 22.46 23.31 -72.13
C SER A 349 23.31 22.38 -71.26
N ILE A 350 23.73 21.27 -71.85
CA ILE A 350 24.72 20.34 -71.31
C ILE A 350 25.73 20.10 -72.43
N THR A 351 27.00 20.42 -72.21
CA THR A 351 28.06 20.25 -73.23
C THR A 351 29.25 19.50 -72.63
N PRO A 352 29.77 18.44 -73.29
CA PRO A 352 30.99 17.76 -72.83
C PRO A 352 32.18 18.72 -72.88
N VAL A 353 33.10 18.60 -71.91
CA VAL A 353 34.27 19.50 -71.78
C VAL A 353 35.55 18.73 -72.08
N GLY A 354 35.88 17.73 -71.27
CA GLY A 354 37.12 16.97 -71.39
C GLY A 354 37.28 15.97 -70.27
N MET A 355 38.53 15.60 -69.98
CA MET A 355 38.91 14.95 -68.74
C MET A 355 39.45 16.04 -67.80
N GLU A 356 38.78 16.29 -66.69
CA GLU A 356 39.19 17.27 -65.67
C GLU A 356 39.33 16.57 -64.32
N ASP A 357 40.19 17.12 -63.46
CA ASP A 357 40.21 16.72 -62.05
C ASP A 357 38.91 17.12 -61.36
N VAL A 358 38.39 16.19 -60.55
CA VAL A 358 37.14 16.39 -59.81
C VAL A 358 37.28 15.97 -58.35
N TRP A 359 36.50 16.65 -57.52
CA TRP A 359 36.51 16.56 -56.07
C TRP A 359 35.07 16.44 -55.53
N ASP A 360 34.95 16.02 -54.28
CA ASP A 360 33.70 15.81 -53.54
C ASP A 360 33.89 16.29 -52.08
N ILE A 361 32.82 16.48 -51.31
CA ILE A 361 32.93 16.77 -49.87
C ILE A 361 31.94 15.96 -49.03
N GLU A 362 32.35 15.59 -47.82
CA GLU A 362 31.48 15.06 -46.79
C GLU A 362 31.13 16.16 -45.77
N VAL A 363 29.86 16.18 -45.32
CA VAL A 363 29.31 17.21 -44.44
C VAL A 363 28.44 16.59 -43.33
N GLU A 364 28.41 17.21 -42.15
CA GLU A 364 27.71 16.69 -40.98
C GLU A 364 26.19 16.92 -41.03
N GLY A 365 25.40 15.90 -40.67
CA GLY A 365 23.96 16.00 -40.41
C GLY A 365 23.04 16.00 -41.64
N THR A 366 23.56 16.29 -42.83
CA THR A 366 22.87 16.11 -44.11
C THR A 366 23.72 15.26 -45.05
N HIS A 367 23.10 14.62 -46.04
CA HIS A 367 23.83 13.77 -46.98
C HIS A 367 24.23 14.51 -48.26
N ASN A 368 24.12 15.84 -48.30
CA ASN A 368 24.20 16.71 -49.49
C ASN A 368 24.86 18.07 -49.19
N PHE A 369 25.34 18.78 -50.22
CA PHE A 369 25.92 20.14 -50.09
C PHE A 369 25.61 21.01 -51.32
N VAL A 370 25.78 22.34 -51.21
CA VAL A 370 25.44 23.32 -52.26
C VAL A 370 26.68 23.90 -52.97
N GLY A 371 26.99 23.41 -54.17
CA GLY A 371 28.06 23.92 -55.06
C GLY A 371 27.50 24.68 -56.28
N ASN A 372 28.06 25.85 -56.61
CA ASN A 372 27.56 26.80 -57.64
C ASN A 372 26.05 27.11 -57.53
N GLY A 373 25.48 26.99 -56.33
CA GLY A 373 24.04 27.14 -56.08
C GLY A 373 23.18 25.93 -56.50
N ILE A 374 23.73 24.70 -56.46
CA ILE A 374 23.10 23.43 -56.87
C ILE A 374 23.46 22.33 -55.83
N ILE A 375 22.58 21.34 -55.60
CA ILE A 375 22.62 20.39 -54.46
C ILE A 375 23.07 18.95 -54.89
N LEU A 376 23.87 18.21 -54.08
CA LEU A 376 24.69 16.99 -54.43
C LEU A 376 24.55 15.80 -53.38
N HIS A 377 25.25 14.62 -53.31
CA HIS A 377 24.82 13.45 -52.41
C HIS A 377 25.78 12.23 -52.03
N ASN A 378 25.88 11.67 -50.77
CA ASN A 378 26.85 10.57 -50.32
C ASN A 378 26.36 9.06 -50.09
N SER A 379 26.99 8.22 -49.20
CA SER A 379 27.07 6.70 -49.16
C SER A 379 26.35 5.91 -48.01
N ASN A 380 26.26 4.55 -48.03
CA ASN A 380 25.34 3.71 -47.19
C ASN A 380 25.75 2.27 -46.66
N VAL A 381 26.93 1.66 -46.90
CA VAL A 381 27.08 0.18 -46.69
C VAL A 381 27.25 -0.29 -45.23
N ALA A 382 28.19 0.26 -44.46
CA ALA A 382 28.57 -0.26 -43.12
C ALA A 382 27.41 -0.27 -42.11
N GLU A 383 26.40 0.57 -42.32
CA GLU A 383 25.21 0.71 -41.50
C GLU A 383 24.35 -0.56 -41.46
N GLY A 384 24.37 -1.37 -42.53
CA GLY A 384 23.67 -2.66 -42.55
C GLY A 384 24.22 -3.63 -41.50
N PHE A 385 25.56 -3.69 -41.35
CA PHE A 385 26.21 -4.47 -40.31
C PHE A 385 25.85 -3.97 -38.90
N ARG A 386 25.92 -2.66 -38.67
CA ARG A 386 25.56 -2.05 -37.38
C ARG A 386 24.12 -2.37 -36.99
N PHE A 387 23.20 -2.19 -37.94
CA PHE A 387 21.77 -2.46 -37.75
C PHE A 387 21.52 -3.93 -37.37
N VAL A 388 21.97 -4.92 -38.14
CA VAL A 388 21.68 -6.34 -37.84
C VAL A 388 22.37 -6.87 -36.58
N LEU A 389 23.53 -6.30 -36.21
CA LEU A 389 24.29 -6.67 -35.00
C LEU A 389 23.79 -6.00 -33.72
N GLY A 390 22.69 -5.23 -33.78
CA GLY A 390 21.95 -4.77 -32.60
C GLY A 390 22.11 -3.29 -32.24
N GLU A 391 22.74 -2.46 -33.08
CA GLU A 391 22.87 -1.01 -32.83
C GLU A 391 21.50 -0.35 -32.62
N GLN A 392 21.38 0.44 -31.56
CA GLN A 392 20.17 1.19 -31.20
C GLN A 392 20.28 2.67 -31.59
N SER A 393 21.49 3.22 -31.65
CA SER A 393 21.73 4.62 -31.97
C SER A 393 21.43 4.91 -33.45
N MET A 394 20.29 5.58 -33.69
CA MET A 394 19.94 6.06 -35.04
C MET A 394 21.00 7.04 -35.58
N LYS A 395 21.67 7.80 -34.71
CA LYS A 395 22.82 8.66 -35.08
C LYS A 395 23.99 7.82 -35.62
N SER A 396 24.33 6.69 -35.00
CA SER A 396 25.37 5.76 -35.46
C SER A 396 25.04 5.07 -36.78
N MET A 397 23.76 5.09 -37.18
CA MET A 397 23.25 4.59 -38.47
C MET A 397 22.91 5.74 -39.45
N ARG A 398 23.33 6.98 -39.14
CA ARG A 398 23.11 8.23 -39.90
C ARG A 398 21.65 8.39 -40.37
N SER A 399 20.73 8.24 -39.42
CA SER A 399 19.28 8.42 -39.57
C SER A 399 18.68 9.17 -38.38
N LYS A 400 17.53 9.81 -38.55
CA LYS A 400 16.77 10.46 -37.47
C LYS A 400 15.72 9.49 -36.87
N ARG A 401 15.21 8.55 -37.67
CA ARG A 401 14.18 7.56 -37.30
C ARG A 401 14.45 6.19 -37.92
N GLY A 402 13.82 5.15 -37.38
CA GLY A 402 13.90 3.79 -37.96
C GLY A 402 13.25 3.65 -39.34
N GLU A 403 12.26 4.50 -39.68
CA GLU A 403 11.65 4.53 -41.01
C GLU A 403 12.62 5.03 -42.11
N ASP A 404 13.62 5.86 -41.75
CA ASP A 404 14.64 6.38 -42.68
C ASP A 404 15.56 5.28 -43.23
N LEU A 405 15.60 4.12 -42.55
CA LEU A 405 16.37 2.95 -42.99
C LEU A 405 15.67 2.18 -44.12
N ILE A 406 14.41 2.53 -44.46
CA ILE A 406 13.58 1.81 -45.42
C ILE A 406 13.63 2.49 -46.80
N TRP A 407 13.74 1.69 -47.87
CA TRP A 407 13.83 2.15 -49.26
C TRP A 407 12.66 3.07 -49.64
N GLY A 408 13.00 4.35 -49.83
CA GLY A 408 12.08 5.44 -50.14
C GLY A 408 11.43 5.40 -51.53
N GLY A 409 11.76 4.40 -52.36
CA GLY A 409 11.21 4.22 -53.71
C GLY A 409 11.97 4.97 -54.81
N SER A 410 11.74 4.56 -56.06
CA SER A 410 12.21 5.23 -57.28
C SER A 410 11.17 5.09 -58.40
N PRO A 411 11.32 5.78 -59.56
CA PRO A 411 10.38 5.68 -60.67
C PRO A 411 10.18 4.26 -61.24
N ALA A 412 11.09 3.32 -60.96
CA ALA A 412 11.01 1.93 -61.41
C ALA A 412 10.76 0.91 -60.28
N LEU A 413 10.84 1.30 -59.00
CA LEU A 413 10.48 0.44 -57.86
C LEU A 413 9.68 1.19 -56.78
N PRO A 414 8.52 0.65 -56.35
CA PRO A 414 7.71 1.29 -55.32
C PRO A 414 8.44 1.38 -53.98
N ARG A 415 8.02 2.34 -53.15
CA ARG A 415 8.51 2.52 -51.78
C ARG A 415 8.21 1.25 -50.95
N MET A 416 9.18 0.72 -50.21
CA MET A 416 8.99 -0.51 -49.42
C MET A 416 8.42 -0.21 -48.02
N ASN A 417 7.72 -1.17 -47.43
CA ASN A 417 7.06 -1.02 -46.12
C ASN A 417 7.88 -1.59 -44.94
N ARG A 418 8.96 -2.33 -45.24
CA ARG A 418 9.95 -2.83 -44.30
C ARG A 418 11.34 -2.84 -44.95
N ALA A 419 12.38 -2.71 -44.15
CA ALA A 419 13.75 -3.08 -44.50
C ALA A 419 14.13 -4.36 -43.76
N VAL A 420 14.86 -5.25 -44.44
CA VAL A 420 15.43 -6.48 -43.87
C VAL A 420 16.94 -6.42 -44.05
N VAL A 421 17.68 -6.70 -42.99
CA VAL A 421 19.10 -7.05 -43.06
C VAL A 421 19.32 -8.37 -42.35
N LYS A 422 20.02 -9.27 -43.02
CA LYS A 422 20.29 -10.63 -42.54
C LYS A 422 21.78 -10.92 -42.70
N VAL A 423 22.37 -11.55 -41.70
CA VAL A 423 23.76 -11.97 -41.67
C VAL A 423 23.83 -13.47 -41.38
N VAL A 424 24.70 -14.17 -42.10
CA VAL A 424 24.94 -15.60 -41.95
C VAL A 424 26.34 -15.84 -41.42
N PHE A 425 26.45 -16.58 -40.31
CA PHE A 425 27.70 -16.95 -39.67
C PHE A 425 27.97 -18.45 -39.76
N ASP A 426 29.22 -18.81 -40.08
CA ASP A 426 29.74 -20.14 -39.82
C ASP A 426 30.02 -20.31 -38.32
N ASN A 427 29.29 -21.20 -37.64
CA ASN A 427 29.46 -21.54 -36.23
C ASN A 427 29.99 -22.99 -36.04
N SER A 428 30.69 -23.54 -37.02
CA SER A 428 31.34 -24.87 -36.92
C SER A 428 32.25 -25.03 -35.70
N LYS A 429 32.82 -23.93 -35.21
CA LYS A 429 33.67 -23.86 -34.01
C LYS A 429 32.92 -23.62 -32.68
N LYS A 430 31.57 -23.57 -32.69
CA LYS A 430 30.71 -23.23 -31.53
C LYS A 430 31.21 -22.04 -30.71
N LEU A 431 31.41 -20.90 -31.38
CA LEU A 431 31.77 -19.62 -30.75
C LEU A 431 30.52 -18.83 -30.33
N LEU A 432 29.42 -19.00 -31.05
CA LEU A 432 28.08 -18.64 -30.57
C LEU A 432 27.54 -19.85 -29.79
N ASP A 433 26.98 -19.59 -28.60
CA ASP A 433 26.49 -20.57 -27.60
C ASP A 433 25.17 -21.24 -28.04
N ILE A 434 25.18 -21.85 -29.23
CA ILE A 434 24.02 -22.40 -29.95
C ILE A 434 24.43 -23.63 -30.76
N ASP A 435 23.61 -24.70 -30.67
CA ASP A 435 23.81 -25.99 -31.33
C ASP A 435 23.48 -26.03 -32.84
N PHE A 436 23.70 -24.93 -33.55
CA PHE A 436 23.64 -24.87 -35.01
C PHE A 436 25.03 -24.56 -35.59
N SER A 437 25.43 -25.29 -36.63
CA SER A 437 26.68 -25.10 -37.38
C SER A 437 26.66 -23.85 -38.28
N GLU A 438 25.48 -23.33 -38.56
CA GLU A 438 25.25 -22.04 -39.23
C GLU A 438 24.24 -21.24 -38.40
N VAL A 439 24.57 -19.96 -38.14
CA VAL A 439 23.71 -19.05 -37.37
C VAL A 439 23.36 -17.84 -38.23
N VAL A 440 22.08 -17.69 -38.48
CA VAL A 440 21.46 -16.58 -39.20
C VAL A 440 20.91 -15.60 -38.17
N ILE A 441 21.38 -14.37 -38.19
CA ILE A 441 20.81 -13.25 -37.44
C ILE A 441 20.15 -12.32 -38.45
N GLU A 442 18.87 -12.04 -38.27
CA GLU A 442 18.08 -11.19 -39.15
C GLU A 442 17.35 -10.12 -38.32
N ARG A 443 17.38 -8.88 -38.79
CA ARG A 443 16.66 -7.75 -38.20
C ARG A 443 15.78 -7.12 -39.27
N ILE A 444 14.53 -6.87 -38.91
CA ILE A 444 13.54 -6.24 -39.76
C ILE A 444 13.09 -4.94 -39.09
N VAL A 445 13.03 -3.83 -39.83
CA VAL A 445 12.43 -2.58 -39.36
C VAL A 445 11.23 -2.22 -40.23
N HIS A 446 10.13 -1.87 -39.56
CA HIS A 446 8.83 -1.56 -40.14
C HIS A 446 8.60 -0.03 -40.10
N ARG A 447 7.71 0.50 -40.96
CA ARG A 447 7.47 1.96 -41.05
C ARG A 447 6.86 2.61 -39.80
N ASP A 448 6.28 1.82 -38.89
CA ASP A 448 5.84 2.28 -37.57
C ASP A 448 7.00 2.36 -36.54
N GLY A 449 8.23 2.05 -36.96
CA GLY A 449 9.42 2.01 -36.12
C GLY A 449 9.60 0.68 -35.38
N GLN A 450 8.69 -0.28 -35.50
CA GLN A 450 8.85 -1.58 -34.85
C GLN A 450 10.04 -2.34 -35.46
N ASN A 451 10.76 -3.06 -34.59
CA ASN A 451 11.95 -3.83 -34.94
C ASN A 451 11.74 -5.30 -34.54
N GLU A 452 11.71 -6.19 -35.53
CA GLU A 452 11.70 -7.64 -35.31
C GLU A 452 13.14 -8.17 -35.36
N TYR A 453 13.46 -9.13 -34.48
CA TYR A 453 14.74 -9.81 -34.44
C TYR A 453 14.49 -11.31 -34.61
N LEU A 454 15.16 -11.95 -35.56
CA LEU A 454 15.04 -13.36 -35.87
C LEU A 454 16.41 -14.04 -35.80
N LEU A 455 16.41 -15.25 -35.27
CA LEU A 455 17.58 -16.08 -35.05
C LEU A 455 17.27 -17.49 -35.56
N ASN A 456 17.95 -17.90 -36.64
CA ASN A 456 17.59 -19.11 -37.42
C ASN A 456 16.09 -19.19 -37.76
N GLY A 457 15.47 -18.04 -38.07
CA GLY A 457 14.05 -17.90 -38.39
C GLY A 457 13.09 -17.89 -37.18
N SER A 458 13.58 -18.11 -35.96
CA SER A 458 12.79 -17.97 -34.73
C SER A 458 12.82 -16.52 -34.24
N GLN A 459 11.66 -15.95 -33.88
CA GLN A 459 11.61 -14.58 -33.34
C GLN A 459 12.18 -14.55 -31.91
N VAL A 460 13.06 -13.59 -31.63
CA VAL A 460 13.78 -13.43 -30.35
C VAL A 460 13.77 -11.97 -29.88
N ARG A 461 14.22 -11.68 -28.66
CA ARG A 461 14.39 -10.31 -28.19
C ARG A 461 15.81 -9.81 -28.50
N LEU A 462 15.98 -8.50 -28.67
CA LEU A 462 17.31 -7.89 -28.85
C LEU A 462 18.29 -8.26 -27.73
N LYS A 463 17.82 -8.40 -26.47
CA LYS A 463 18.67 -8.84 -25.35
C LYS A 463 19.26 -10.24 -25.57
N ASP A 464 18.54 -11.11 -26.25
CA ASP A 464 18.99 -12.49 -26.54
C ASP A 464 20.05 -12.48 -27.65
N VAL A 465 19.85 -11.64 -28.68
CA VAL A 465 20.83 -11.39 -29.75
C VAL A 465 22.12 -10.78 -29.19
N ILE A 466 22.02 -9.74 -28.35
CA ILE A 466 23.19 -9.10 -27.70
C ILE A 466 23.91 -10.11 -26.80
N ARG A 467 23.19 -10.91 -26.00
CA ARG A 467 23.80 -11.94 -25.15
C ARG A 467 24.55 -12.99 -25.97
N LEU A 468 23.98 -13.42 -27.09
CA LEU A 468 24.59 -14.40 -27.99
C LEU A 468 25.87 -13.85 -28.63
N LEU A 469 25.81 -12.61 -29.15
CA LEU A 469 26.95 -11.93 -29.77
C LEU A 469 28.07 -11.62 -28.76
N ALA A 470 27.71 -11.20 -27.54
CA ALA A 470 28.67 -10.96 -26.46
C ALA A 470 29.42 -12.25 -26.06
N GLY A 471 28.79 -13.43 -26.13
CA GLY A 471 29.46 -14.72 -25.93
C GLY A 471 30.55 -15.03 -26.96
N ALA A 472 30.49 -14.41 -28.15
CA ALA A 472 31.47 -14.52 -29.22
C ALA A 472 32.36 -13.27 -29.38
N ASN A 473 32.39 -12.38 -28.38
CA ASN A 473 33.11 -11.09 -28.39
C ASN A 473 32.70 -10.15 -29.54
N ILE A 474 31.41 -10.10 -29.89
CA ILE A 474 30.82 -9.23 -30.92
C ILE A 474 29.83 -8.24 -30.27
N GLY A 475 29.84 -6.98 -30.72
CA GLY A 475 28.72 -6.05 -30.51
C GLY A 475 28.63 -5.36 -29.14
N GLY A 476 29.64 -5.50 -28.27
CA GLY A 476 29.61 -4.92 -26.92
C GLY A 476 29.91 -3.42 -26.82
N SER A 477 30.79 -2.89 -27.70
CA SER A 477 31.35 -1.52 -27.59
C SER A 477 31.74 -0.88 -28.93
N GLY A 478 31.55 -1.58 -30.06
CA GLY A 478 31.69 -1.04 -31.41
C GLY A 478 33.09 -1.13 -32.04
N TYR A 479 34.13 -1.58 -31.33
CA TYR A 479 35.48 -1.71 -31.90
C TYR A 479 35.58 -2.72 -33.07
N GLN A 480 34.57 -3.59 -33.24
CA GLN A 480 34.46 -4.51 -34.38
C GLN A 480 33.96 -3.83 -35.68
N ILE A 481 33.46 -2.58 -35.62
CA ILE A 481 32.96 -1.82 -36.78
C ILE A 481 33.42 -0.36 -36.68
N ILE A 482 34.64 -0.11 -37.16
CA ILE A 482 35.21 1.25 -37.20
C ILE A 482 34.63 1.98 -38.41
N SER A 483 33.74 2.94 -38.18
CA SER A 483 33.17 3.79 -39.23
C SER A 483 34.00 5.05 -39.51
N GLN A 484 33.75 5.64 -40.68
CA GLN A 484 34.23 6.95 -41.09
C GLN A 484 34.03 7.98 -39.95
N GLY A 485 35.10 8.67 -39.56
CA GLY A 485 35.13 9.60 -38.42
C GLY A 485 35.25 8.98 -37.02
N GLU A 486 34.89 7.69 -36.82
CA GLU A 486 35.02 7.00 -35.53
C GLU A 486 36.41 6.43 -35.26
N ALA A 487 37.33 6.46 -36.23
CA ALA A 487 38.71 5.98 -36.05
C ALA A 487 39.41 6.56 -34.80
N ASP A 488 39.18 7.84 -34.48
CA ASP A 488 39.77 8.55 -33.34
C ASP A 488 39.05 8.38 -31.99
N ARG A 489 37.94 7.63 -31.97
CA ARG A 489 37.03 7.51 -30.82
C ARG A 489 37.74 7.07 -29.53
N ILE A 490 38.68 6.13 -29.62
CA ILE A 490 39.39 5.59 -28.45
C ILE A 490 40.42 6.55 -27.84
N LEU A 491 40.98 7.48 -28.62
CA LEU A 491 41.85 8.54 -28.08
C LEU A 491 41.01 9.65 -27.42
N ASN A 492 39.88 9.99 -28.02
CA ASN A 492 38.97 11.03 -27.52
C ASN A 492 38.13 10.58 -26.31
N ALA A 493 37.96 9.27 -26.10
CA ALA A 493 37.26 8.68 -24.95
C ALA A 493 37.94 9.06 -23.61
N SER A 494 37.13 9.18 -22.56
CA SER A 494 37.60 9.41 -21.19
C SER A 494 38.41 8.22 -20.62
N PRO A 495 39.22 8.39 -19.56
CA PRO A 495 39.94 7.29 -18.94
C PRO A 495 39.05 6.13 -18.45
N LYS A 496 37.80 6.40 -18.04
CA LYS A 496 36.80 5.38 -17.67
C LYS A 496 36.34 4.60 -18.90
N GLU A 497 35.87 5.29 -19.94
CA GLU A 497 35.42 4.66 -21.20
C GLU A 497 36.54 3.86 -21.88
N ARG A 498 37.79 4.33 -21.87
CA ARG A 498 38.94 3.56 -22.38
C ARG A 498 39.16 2.26 -21.62
N ARG A 499 39.00 2.28 -20.30
CA ARG A 499 39.08 1.06 -19.48
C ARG A 499 37.96 0.09 -19.84
N GLU A 500 36.72 0.56 -19.94
CA GLU A 500 35.58 -0.27 -20.36
C GLU A 500 35.78 -0.87 -21.76
N MET A 501 36.34 -0.11 -22.72
CA MET A 501 36.72 -0.62 -24.05
C MET A 501 37.80 -1.70 -23.99
N VAL A 502 38.81 -1.57 -23.12
CA VAL A 502 39.86 -2.58 -22.93
C VAL A 502 39.34 -3.81 -22.19
N GLU A 503 38.46 -3.66 -21.20
CA GLU A 503 37.84 -4.78 -20.48
C GLU A 503 36.88 -5.59 -21.39
N ASP A 504 36.15 -4.92 -22.30
CA ASP A 504 35.34 -5.57 -23.33
C ASP A 504 36.21 -6.21 -24.44
N ALA A 505 37.33 -5.58 -24.81
CA ALA A 505 38.32 -6.20 -25.69
C ALA A 505 38.94 -7.46 -25.08
N LEU A 506 39.21 -7.48 -23.77
CA LEU A 506 39.71 -8.66 -23.05
C LEU A 506 38.62 -9.70 -22.69
N GLY A 507 37.37 -9.49 -23.12
CA GLY A 507 36.25 -10.41 -22.86
C GLY A 507 35.80 -10.49 -21.39
N LEU A 508 36.19 -9.52 -20.56
CA LEU A 508 35.90 -9.50 -19.12
C LEU A 508 34.44 -9.14 -18.82
N LYS A 509 33.73 -8.56 -19.80
CA LYS A 509 32.32 -8.17 -19.75
C LYS A 509 31.37 -9.30 -19.32
N LEU A 510 31.67 -10.55 -19.69
CA LEU A 510 30.91 -11.72 -19.21
C LEU A 510 31.05 -11.94 -17.69
N TYR A 511 32.24 -11.69 -17.13
CA TYR A 511 32.50 -11.79 -15.69
C TYR A 511 31.90 -10.60 -14.95
N GLN A 512 31.97 -9.39 -15.51
CA GLN A 512 31.32 -8.18 -14.98
C GLN A 512 29.79 -8.33 -14.94
N HIS A 513 29.15 -8.86 -15.99
CA HIS A 513 27.72 -9.16 -15.98
C HIS A 513 27.35 -10.22 -14.92
N LYS A 514 28.16 -11.28 -14.75
CA LYS A 514 27.95 -12.27 -13.68
C LYS A 514 28.14 -11.69 -12.28
N LYS A 515 29.07 -10.74 -12.11
CA LYS A 515 29.29 -9.99 -10.86
C LYS A 515 28.02 -9.18 -10.55
N ALA A 516 27.56 -8.32 -11.46
CA ALA A 516 26.37 -7.49 -11.29
C ALA A 516 25.08 -8.32 -11.05
N GLU A 517 24.94 -9.48 -11.72
CA GLU A 517 23.81 -10.39 -11.46
C GLU A 517 23.89 -11.02 -10.04
N SER A 518 25.10 -11.27 -9.53
CA SER A 518 25.32 -11.81 -8.18
C SER A 518 25.16 -10.75 -7.09
N GLU A 519 25.59 -9.51 -7.34
CA GLU A 519 25.40 -8.35 -6.47
C GLU A 519 23.91 -8.04 -6.30
N ARG A 520 23.16 -7.98 -7.41
CA ARG A 520 21.70 -7.82 -7.38
C ARG A 520 21.01 -8.94 -6.61
N LYS A 521 21.41 -10.21 -6.80
CA LYS A 521 20.86 -11.34 -6.03
C LYS A 521 21.20 -11.23 -4.54
N LEU A 522 22.36 -10.69 -4.18
CA LEU A 522 22.77 -10.48 -2.80
C LEU A 522 21.91 -9.38 -2.14
N GLU A 523 21.60 -8.30 -2.86
CA GLU A 523 20.67 -7.25 -2.43
C GLU A 523 19.24 -7.78 -2.26
N GLU A 524 18.69 -8.47 -3.26
CA GLU A 524 17.38 -9.13 -3.18
C GLU A 524 17.31 -10.14 -2.02
N THR A 525 18.41 -10.85 -1.74
CA THR A 525 18.54 -11.75 -0.57
C THR A 525 18.58 -10.99 0.75
N ALA A 526 19.31 -9.87 0.84
CA ALA A 526 19.42 -9.05 2.06
C ALA A 526 18.05 -8.48 2.47
N VAL A 527 17.28 -7.97 1.50
CA VAL A 527 15.90 -7.50 1.71
C VAL A 527 14.99 -8.62 2.22
N ASN A 528 15.19 -9.86 1.75
CA ASN A 528 14.41 -11.01 2.23
C ASN A 528 14.83 -11.44 3.65
N ILE A 529 16.13 -11.41 3.99
CA ILE A 529 16.62 -11.65 5.36
C ILE A 529 16.00 -10.63 6.32
N GLU A 530 15.93 -9.35 5.96
CA GLU A 530 15.31 -8.32 6.80
C GLU A 530 13.80 -8.56 7.01
N LYS A 531 13.05 -8.90 5.95
CA LYS A 531 11.63 -9.26 6.05
C LYS A 531 11.41 -10.45 6.98
N THR A 532 12.14 -11.56 6.81
CA THR A 532 12.05 -12.75 7.65
C THR A 532 12.43 -12.44 9.10
N ARG A 533 13.46 -11.61 9.33
CA ARG A 533 13.87 -11.14 10.65
C ARG A 533 12.81 -10.22 11.30
N SER A 534 12.06 -9.46 10.52
CA SER A 534 10.93 -8.65 10.99
C SER A 534 9.75 -9.53 11.42
N LEU A 535 9.35 -10.51 10.59
CA LEU A 535 8.27 -11.45 10.91
C LEU A 535 8.53 -12.23 12.21
N ARG A 536 9.77 -12.65 12.47
CA ARG A 536 10.14 -13.28 13.75
C ARG A 536 10.04 -12.33 14.95
N ARG A 537 10.35 -11.04 14.79
CA ARG A 537 10.17 -10.02 15.84
C ARG A 537 8.70 -9.74 16.12
N GLU A 538 7.83 -9.84 15.13
CA GLU A 538 6.37 -9.71 15.25
C GLU A 538 5.74 -10.94 15.96
N ILE A 539 6.22 -12.15 15.64
CA ILE A 539 5.73 -13.40 16.24
C ILE A 539 6.19 -13.57 17.70
N ALA A 540 7.40 -13.14 18.07
CA ALA A 540 7.97 -13.43 19.39
C ALA A 540 7.14 -12.93 20.59
N PRO A 541 6.52 -11.73 20.60
CA PRO A 541 5.58 -11.32 21.64
C PRO A 541 4.34 -12.23 21.74
N HIS A 542 3.77 -12.62 20.59
CA HIS A 542 2.59 -13.49 20.54
C HIS A 542 2.88 -14.90 21.04
N LEU A 543 4.00 -15.49 20.59
CA LEU A 543 4.47 -16.79 21.05
C LEU A 543 4.71 -16.79 22.57
N LYS A 544 5.30 -15.73 23.13
CA LYS A 544 5.50 -15.57 24.58
C LYS A 544 4.20 -15.37 25.35
N PHE A 545 3.21 -14.69 24.78
CA PHE A 545 1.86 -14.58 25.36
C PHE A 545 1.17 -15.95 25.39
N LEU A 546 1.15 -16.67 24.26
CA LEU A 546 0.57 -18.01 24.15
C LEU A 546 1.23 -19.00 25.11
N GLN A 547 2.56 -18.99 25.26
CA GLN A 547 3.30 -19.83 26.21
C GLN A 547 2.76 -19.68 27.64
N VAL A 548 2.53 -18.45 28.09
CA VAL A 548 2.01 -18.17 29.44
C VAL A 548 0.54 -18.59 29.60
N GLN A 549 -0.24 -18.67 28.51
CA GLN A 549 -1.59 -19.24 28.56
C GLN A 549 -1.54 -20.78 28.60
N VAL A 550 -0.68 -21.42 27.81
CA VAL A 550 -0.49 -22.89 27.83
C VAL A 550 -0.05 -23.35 29.22
N GLU A 551 0.93 -22.69 29.84
CA GLU A 551 1.40 -23.04 31.18
C GLU A 551 0.29 -22.97 32.25
N LYS A 552 -0.67 -22.04 32.10
CA LYS A 552 -1.86 -21.97 32.98
C LYS A 552 -2.85 -23.09 32.70
N ILE A 553 -3.08 -23.42 31.43
CA ILE A 553 -3.99 -24.49 31.00
C ILE A 553 -3.49 -25.85 31.49
N GLU A 554 -2.18 -26.11 31.39
CA GLU A 554 -1.53 -27.31 31.90
C GLU A 554 -1.67 -27.41 33.42
N LYS A 555 -1.33 -26.35 34.18
CA LYS A 555 -1.52 -26.31 35.64
C LYS A 555 -2.98 -26.46 36.06
N ALA A 556 -3.92 -25.92 35.29
CA ALA A 556 -5.35 -26.10 35.55
C ALA A 556 -5.82 -27.54 35.26
N ARG A 557 -5.19 -28.24 34.31
CA ARG A 557 -5.42 -29.65 34.02
C ARG A 557 -4.87 -30.55 35.13
N GLU A 558 -3.64 -30.31 35.61
CA GLU A 558 -3.06 -30.97 36.78
C GLU A 558 -3.97 -30.80 38.02
N MET A 559 -4.43 -29.58 38.29
CA MET A 559 -5.36 -29.31 39.40
C MET A 559 -6.72 -30.00 39.23
N LYS A 560 -7.23 -30.18 37.99
CA LYS A 560 -8.45 -30.97 37.74
C LYS A 560 -8.25 -32.46 38.02
N GLU A 561 -7.09 -33.02 37.67
CA GLU A 561 -6.78 -34.44 37.95
C GLU A 561 -6.57 -34.68 39.46
N GLU A 562 -5.90 -33.78 40.18
CA GLU A 562 -5.79 -33.86 41.65
C GLU A 562 -7.15 -33.69 42.34
N LEU A 563 -7.99 -32.74 41.88
CA LEU A 563 -9.35 -32.54 42.39
C LEU A 563 -10.23 -33.78 42.15
N ALA A 564 -10.15 -34.42 40.98
CA ALA A 564 -10.93 -35.62 40.69
C ALA A 564 -10.63 -36.76 41.68
N SER A 565 -9.35 -36.94 42.05
CA SER A 565 -8.93 -37.92 43.06
C SER A 565 -9.45 -37.57 44.46
N LYS A 566 -9.26 -36.32 44.91
CA LYS A 566 -9.68 -35.86 46.25
C LYS A 566 -11.21 -35.86 46.41
N LEU A 567 -11.94 -35.45 45.37
CA LEU A 567 -13.41 -35.43 45.38
C LEU A 567 -13.99 -36.85 45.40
N ALA A 568 -13.41 -37.79 44.65
CA ALA A 568 -13.83 -39.20 44.70
C ALA A 568 -13.65 -39.81 46.10
N GLU A 569 -12.52 -39.56 46.77
CA GLU A 569 -12.31 -40.03 48.15
C GLU A 569 -13.29 -39.39 49.15
N TYR A 570 -13.50 -38.08 49.04
CA TYR A 570 -14.44 -37.34 49.88
C TYR A 570 -15.87 -37.89 49.76
N LEU A 571 -16.38 -38.04 48.53
CA LEU A 571 -17.74 -38.54 48.28
C LEU A 571 -17.89 -40.02 48.67
N ALA A 572 -16.83 -40.83 48.61
CA ALA A 572 -16.84 -42.21 49.11
C ALA A 572 -17.14 -42.25 50.62
N ARG A 573 -16.41 -41.43 51.40
CA ARG A 573 -16.57 -41.31 52.85
C ARG A 573 -17.93 -40.71 53.22
N GLU A 574 -18.34 -39.66 52.52
CA GLU A 574 -19.60 -38.95 52.79
C GLU A 574 -20.82 -39.84 52.54
N ASN A 575 -20.86 -40.53 51.40
CA ASN A 575 -21.94 -41.46 51.05
C ASN A 575 -22.03 -42.62 52.06
N ALA A 576 -20.89 -43.15 52.52
CA ALA A 576 -20.87 -44.22 53.51
C ALA A 576 -21.43 -43.75 54.87
N TRP A 577 -21.05 -42.56 55.33
CA TRP A 577 -21.58 -41.97 56.57
C TRP A 577 -23.09 -41.68 56.47
N ILE A 578 -23.55 -41.00 55.42
CA ILE A 578 -24.97 -40.68 55.20
C ILE A 578 -25.80 -41.98 55.13
N SER A 579 -25.31 -43.02 54.44
CA SER A 579 -26.01 -44.31 54.34
C SER A 579 -26.12 -45.03 55.68
N HIS A 580 -25.03 -45.08 56.46
CA HIS A 580 -25.02 -45.66 57.80
C HIS A 580 -25.99 -44.92 58.73
N GLU A 581 -25.93 -43.60 58.75
CA GLU A 581 -26.70 -42.77 59.67
C GLU A 581 -28.19 -42.75 59.32
N THR A 582 -28.51 -42.77 58.01
CA THR A 582 -29.90 -42.96 57.54
C THR A 582 -30.46 -44.31 57.99
N ALA A 583 -29.65 -45.38 58.00
CA ALA A 583 -30.08 -46.68 58.50
C ALA A 583 -30.28 -46.66 60.02
N ARG A 584 -29.29 -46.20 60.80
CA ARG A 584 -29.33 -46.05 62.26
C ARG A 584 -30.60 -45.33 62.73
N LEU A 585 -30.82 -44.11 62.24
CA LEU A 585 -31.98 -43.28 62.59
C LEU A 585 -33.30 -43.87 62.10
N SER A 586 -33.30 -44.68 61.04
CA SER A 586 -34.53 -45.34 60.56
C SER A 586 -34.91 -46.57 61.38
N ASP A 587 -33.96 -47.22 62.06
CA ASP A 587 -34.25 -48.35 62.96
C ASP A 587 -34.57 -47.87 64.38
N GLU A 588 -33.82 -46.89 64.91
CA GLU A 588 -34.15 -46.23 66.19
C GLU A 588 -35.55 -45.57 66.15
N ALA A 589 -35.95 -44.99 65.02
CA ALA A 589 -37.30 -44.47 64.84
C ALA A 589 -38.38 -45.57 64.92
N LYS A 590 -38.18 -46.75 64.31
CA LYS A 590 -39.16 -47.86 64.38
C LYS A 590 -39.34 -48.34 65.81
N GLU A 591 -38.25 -48.49 66.56
CA GLU A 591 -38.30 -48.91 67.97
C GLU A 591 -39.12 -47.92 68.81
N ARG A 592 -38.92 -46.61 68.61
CA ARG A 592 -39.67 -45.56 69.32
C ARG A 592 -41.12 -45.40 68.85
N GLU A 593 -41.44 -45.67 67.58
CA GLU A 593 -42.84 -45.74 67.12
C GLU A 593 -43.59 -46.94 67.74
N HIS A 594 -42.93 -48.09 67.89
CA HIS A 594 -43.47 -49.22 68.64
C HIS A 594 -43.63 -48.92 70.15
N GLU A 595 -42.66 -48.25 70.78
CA GLU A 595 -42.74 -47.82 72.18
C GLU A 595 -43.97 -46.91 72.41
N ILE A 596 -44.12 -45.87 71.58
CA ILE A 596 -45.24 -44.92 71.62
C ILE A 596 -46.58 -45.64 71.48
N HIS A 597 -46.77 -46.47 70.44
CA HIS A 597 -48.02 -47.21 70.27
C HIS A 597 -48.34 -48.16 71.43
N SER A 598 -47.32 -48.74 72.08
CA SER A 598 -47.52 -49.57 73.28
C SER A 598 -47.99 -48.75 74.50
N LEU A 599 -47.56 -47.50 74.62
CA LEU A 599 -47.96 -46.57 75.68
C LEU A 599 -49.34 -45.96 75.41
N GLU A 600 -49.66 -45.63 74.15
CA GLU A 600 -51.00 -45.20 73.74
C GLU A 600 -52.06 -46.27 74.03
N ALA A 601 -51.74 -47.55 73.80
CA ALA A 601 -52.61 -48.67 74.14
C ALA A 601 -52.88 -48.77 75.66
N LYS A 602 -51.81 -48.73 76.48
CA LYS A 602 -51.90 -48.78 77.95
C LYS A 602 -52.65 -47.57 78.53
N LEU A 603 -52.41 -46.37 78.00
CA LEU A 603 -53.11 -45.15 78.42
C LEU A 603 -54.61 -45.21 78.08
N LYS A 604 -54.97 -45.80 76.92
CA LYS A 604 -56.37 -46.04 76.54
C LYS A 604 -57.05 -47.05 77.47
N GLU A 605 -56.33 -48.11 77.87
CA GLU A 605 -56.80 -49.12 78.83
C GLU A 605 -57.03 -48.49 80.21
N ALA A 606 -56.05 -47.77 80.77
CA ALA A 606 -56.16 -47.04 82.04
C ALA A 606 -57.32 -46.01 82.03
N ARG A 607 -57.49 -45.26 80.94
CA ARG A 607 -58.64 -44.35 80.75
C ARG A 607 -59.98 -45.07 80.75
N SER A 608 -60.06 -46.27 80.17
CA SER A 608 -61.29 -47.07 80.20
C SER A 608 -61.61 -47.59 81.61
N ALA A 609 -60.60 -47.96 82.40
CA ALA A 609 -60.76 -48.34 83.80
C ALA A 609 -61.24 -47.14 84.66
N LYS A 610 -60.66 -45.95 84.46
CA LYS A 610 -61.11 -44.71 85.09
C LYS A 610 -62.57 -44.36 84.74
N GLY A 611 -62.97 -44.57 83.48
CA GLY A 611 -64.36 -44.43 83.03
C GLY A 611 -65.32 -45.40 83.73
N GLY A 612 -64.92 -46.65 83.93
CA GLY A 612 -65.69 -47.64 84.69
C GLY A 612 -65.76 -47.37 86.20
N ALA A 613 -64.75 -46.70 86.77
CA ALA A 613 -64.79 -46.23 88.15
C ALA A 613 -65.71 -45.00 88.33
N ALA A 614 -65.79 -44.11 87.34
CA ALA A 614 -66.56 -42.86 87.42
C ALA A 614 -68.09 -43.07 87.53
N THR A 615 -68.63 -44.18 87.02
CA THR A 615 -70.03 -44.57 87.24
C THR A 615 -70.33 -44.94 88.69
N GLY A 616 -69.31 -45.32 89.49
CA GLY A 616 -69.38 -45.45 90.94
C GLY A 616 -69.24 -44.12 91.70
N SER A 617 -69.75 -43.02 91.13
CA SER A 617 -69.63 -41.68 91.71
C SER A 617 -70.18 -41.62 93.15
N PRO A 618 -69.45 -41.04 94.13
CA PRO A 618 -69.91 -40.98 95.51
C PRO A 618 -71.17 -40.14 95.78
N SER A 619 -71.67 -39.36 94.82
CA SER A 619 -72.77 -38.38 95.02
C SER A 619 -74.04 -38.98 95.63
N PRO A 620 -74.69 -40.02 95.05
CA PRO A 620 -75.88 -40.64 95.65
C PRO A 620 -75.59 -41.28 97.02
N LEU A 621 -74.37 -41.80 97.25
CA LEU A 621 -73.98 -42.34 98.57
C LEU A 621 -73.81 -41.22 99.61
N LEU A 622 -73.29 -40.05 99.20
CA LEU A 622 -73.16 -38.86 100.06
C LEU A 622 -74.53 -38.25 100.40
N GLU A 623 -75.45 -38.18 99.44
CA GLU A 623 -76.84 -37.77 99.67
C GLU A 623 -77.56 -38.75 100.62
N THR A 624 -77.40 -40.07 100.39
CA THR A 624 -77.95 -41.11 101.28
C THR A 624 -77.37 -41.01 102.69
N LEU A 625 -76.06 -40.76 102.83
CA LEU A 625 -75.40 -40.55 104.11
C LEU A 625 -75.96 -39.32 104.85
N GLN A 626 -76.18 -38.21 104.12
CA GLN A 626 -76.72 -36.97 104.67
C GLN A 626 -78.19 -37.15 105.12
N GLU A 627 -79.01 -37.87 104.34
CA GLU A 627 -80.37 -38.22 104.75
C GLU A 627 -80.41 -39.09 106.00
N LEU A 628 -79.57 -40.14 106.08
CA LEU A 628 -79.51 -41.04 107.23
C LEU A 628 -79.05 -40.29 108.50
N GLN A 629 -78.06 -39.40 108.38
CA GLN A 629 -77.63 -38.54 109.49
C GLN A 629 -78.73 -37.59 109.97
N ASN A 630 -79.51 -37.00 109.06
CA ASN A 630 -80.64 -36.15 109.42
C ASN A 630 -81.74 -36.94 110.15
N LYS A 631 -82.13 -38.11 109.62
CA LYS A 631 -83.12 -39.02 110.23
C LYS A 631 -82.67 -39.51 111.62
N LEU A 632 -81.39 -39.84 111.78
CA LEU A 632 -80.78 -40.21 113.06
C LEU A 632 -80.86 -39.06 114.09
N GLY A 633 -80.65 -37.82 113.64
CA GLY A 633 -80.80 -36.62 114.47
C GLY A 633 -82.24 -36.36 114.93
N GLU A 634 -83.23 -36.65 114.08
CA GLU A 634 -84.65 -36.54 114.45
C GLU A 634 -85.10 -37.63 115.42
N ALA A 635 -84.64 -38.88 115.23
CA ALA A 635 -84.91 -39.98 116.15
C ALA A 635 -84.42 -39.68 117.57
N ARG A 636 -83.19 -39.14 117.69
CA ARG A 636 -82.59 -38.69 118.96
C ARG A 636 -83.44 -37.65 119.69
N ARG A 637 -83.92 -36.62 118.97
CA ARG A 637 -84.75 -35.56 119.57
C ARG A 637 -86.07 -36.12 120.12
N LYS A 638 -86.75 -36.97 119.35
CA LYS A 638 -88.00 -37.63 119.81
C LYS A 638 -87.77 -38.47 121.06
N ARG A 639 -86.66 -39.21 121.12
CA ARG A 639 -86.25 -39.98 122.30
C ARG A 639 -86.09 -39.09 123.54
N GLU A 640 -85.39 -37.97 123.40
CA GLU A 640 -85.14 -36.99 124.48
C GLU A 640 -86.42 -36.29 124.96
N GLU A 641 -87.36 -35.98 124.07
CA GLU A 641 -88.67 -35.42 124.46
C GLU A 641 -89.48 -36.42 125.30
N ILE A 642 -89.57 -37.69 124.87
CA ILE A 642 -90.33 -38.73 125.57
C ILE A 642 -89.75 -39.00 126.98
N VAL A 643 -88.43 -39.05 127.14
CA VAL A 643 -87.77 -39.16 128.46
C VAL A 643 -88.21 -38.02 129.38
N ARG A 644 -88.31 -36.79 128.86
CA ARG A 644 -88.64 -35.60 129.67
C ARG A 644 -90.13 -35.50 130.02
N GLU A 645 -91.01 -36.18 129.28
CA GLU A 645 -92.42 -36.31 129.66
C GLU A 645 -92.62 -37.43 130.70
N LEU A 646 -91.95 -38.57 130.55
CA LEU A 646 -92.05 -39.70 131.48
C LEU A 646 -91.75 -39.28 132.94
N GLY A 647 -90.61 -38.61 133.16
CA GLY A 647 -90.20 -38.14 134.49
C GLY A 647 -91.10 -37.05 135.10
N ARG A 648 -92.04 -36.47 134.34
CA ARG A 648 -93.08 -35.58 134.90
C ARG A 648 -94.30 -36.35 135.40
N ALA A 649 -94.66 -37.45 134.74
CA ALA A 649 -95.79 -38.29 135.12
C ALA A 649 -95.48 -39.15 136.36
N GLU A 650 -94.22 -39.51 136.58
CA GLU A 650 -93.80 -40.26 137.77
C GLU A 650 -93.87 -39.39 139.05
N GLY A 651 -93.41 -38.14 139.00
CA GLY A 651 -93.38 -37.24 140.16
C GLY A 651 -94.74 -36.79 140.69
N THR A 652 -95.81 -36.85 139.88
CA THR A 652 -97.18 -36.55 140.37
C THR A 652 -97.82 -37.71 141.12
N LEU A 653 -97.36 -38.94 140.88
CA LEU A 653 -97.91 -40.15 141.51
C LEU A 653 -97.42 -40.32 142.96
N GLU A 654 -96.18 -39.91 143.26
CA GLU A 654 -95.54 -40.13 144.55
C GLU A 654 -96.06 -39.18 145.66
N ALA A 655 -96.49 -37.97 145.29
CA ALA A 655 -96.98 -36.96 146.23
C ALA A 655 -98.33 -37.30 146.91
N ALA A 656 -99.10 -38.24 146.36
CA ALA A 656 -100.50 -38.49 146.74
C ALA A 656 -100.69 -39.59 147.82
N ALA A 657 -99.63 -40.00 148.53
CA ALA A 657 -99.62 -41.26 149.29
C ALA A 657 -99.45 -41.18 150.82
N VAL A 658 -99.12 -40.02 151.41
CA VAL A 658 -98.48 -39.97 152.75
C VAL A 658 -99.11 -38.98 153.75
N THR A 659 -100.42 -39.08 154.03
CA THR A 659 -101.03 -38.35 155.16
C THR A 659 -102.26 -39.05 155.78
N VAL A 660 -102.11 -39.64 156.98
CA VAL A 660 -103.03 -39.59 158.14
C VAL A 660 -102.48 -40.48 159.26
N GLU A 661 -102.14 -39.86 160.39
CA GLU A 661 -102.54 -40.30 161.73
C GLU A 661 -102.63 -39.04 162.62
N HIS A 662 -103.38 -39.05 163.71
CA HIS A 662 -103.70 -37.84 164.50
C HIS A 662 -103.58 -38.08 166.01
N LEU A 663 -103.03 -37.10 166.72
CA LEU A 663 -102.89 -37.08 168.17
C LEU A 663 -103.45 -35.77 168.74
N VAL A 664 -104.31 -35.89 169.77
CA VAL A 664 -105.00 -34.75 170.37
C VAL A 664 -104.06 -33.95 171.29
N PRO A 665 -103.98 -32.61 171.19
CA PRO A 665 -103.12 -31.80 172.05
C PRO A 665 -103.50 -31.89 173.54
N ALA A 666 -102.50 -32.20 174.37
CA ALA A 666 -102.63 -32.44 175.80
C ALA A 666 -103.05 -31.27 176.74
N PRO A 667 -103.13 -29.97 176.35
CA PRO A 667 -103.60 -28.91 177.25
C PRO A 667 -105.07 -29.07 177.70
N HIS A 668 -106.01 -29.26 176.77
CA HIS A 668 -107.45 -29.31 177.08
C HIS A 668 -107.81 -30.45 178.06
N VAL A 669 -107.13 -31.60 177.95
CA VAL A 669 -107.34 -32.74 178.87
C VAL A 669 -106.86 -32.40 180.29
N ARG A 670 -105.74 -31.68 180.43
CA ARG A 670 -105.20 -31.28 181.74
C ARG A 670 -106.09 -30.26 182.46
N GLU A 671 -106.69 -29.34 181.72
CA GLU A 671 -107.59 -28.32 182.29
C GLU A 671 -108.88 -28.96 182.84
N PHE A 672 -109.49 -29.88 182.07
CA PHE A 672 -110.66 -30.64 182.50
C PHE A 672 -110.41 -31.51 183.74
N VAL A 673 -109.24 -32.18 183.81
CA VAL A 673 -108.84 -32.97 184.98
C VAL A 673 -108.70 -32.11 186.24
N ARG A 674 -108.13 -30.90 186.13
CA ARG A 674 -107.95 -29.99 187.29
C ARG A 674 -109.29 -29.60 187.93
N GLU A 675 -110.28 -29.22 187.13
CA GLU A 675 -111.60 -28.84 187.66
C GLU A 675 -112.31 -30.00 188.39
N ILE A 676 -112.07 -31.24 187.96
CA ILE A 676 -112.59 -32.43 188.64
C ILE A 676 -111.89 -32.63 189.98
N THR A 677 -110.56 -32.48 190.06
CA THR A 677 -109.82 -32.60 191.32
C THR A 677 -110.28 -31.57 192.36
N GLU A 678 -110.37 -30.28 191.99
CA GLU A 678 -110.86 -29.23 192.91
C GLU A 678 -112.31 -29.45 193.37
N SER A 679 -113.10 -30.23 192.62
CA SER A 679 -114.48 -30.59 192.98
C SER A 679 -114.54 -31.77 193.96
N ILE A 680 -113.49 -32.61 194.00
CA ILE A 680 -113.36 -33.76 194.89
C ILE A 680 -112.78 -33.31 196.24
N GLU A 681 -111.74 -32.46 196.25
CA GLU A 681 -111.19 -31.89 197.50
C GLU A 681 -112.26 -31.15 198.33
N ARG A 682 -113.19 -30.47 197.65
CA ARG A 682 -114.36 -29.82 198.29
C ARG A 682 -115.41 -30.80 198.84
N ALA A 683 -115.44 -32.03 198.35
CA ALA A 683 -116.33 -33.09 198.84
C ALA A 683 -115.72 -33.82 200.05
N GLU A 684 -114.40 -33.99 200.09
CA GLU A 684 -113.68 -34.58 201.25
C GLU A 684 -113.72 -33.69 202.50
N ALA A 685 -114.01 -32.39 202.34
CA ALA A 685 -114.11 -31.42 203.42
C ALA A 685 -115.52 -31.29 204.07
N GLN A 686 -116.44 -32.26 203.85
CA GLN A 686 -117.81 -32.21 204.40
C GLN A 686 -118.28 -33.53 205.02
N ASP A 687 -118.59 -33.52 206.33
CA ASP A 687 -119.09 -34.67 207.10
C ASP A 687 -120.61 -34.98 206.92
N ASP A 688 -121.31 -34.36 205.96
CA ASP A 688 -122.73 -34.63 205.68
C ASP A 688 -122.95 -35.43 204.37
N ILE A 689 -123.46 -36.66 204.54
CA ILE A 689 -123.83 -37.59 203.47
C ILE A 689 -124.87 -37.02 202.50
N ILE A 690 -125.73 -36.10 202.94
CA ILE A 690 -126.73 -35.45 202.06
C ILE A 690 -126.03 -34.49 201.09
N GLY A 691 -125.00 -33.75 201.53
CA GLY A 691 -124.19 -32.88 200.68
C GLY A 691 -123.39 -33.63 199.61
N ILE A 692 -122.70 -34.71 200.02
CA ILE A 692 -121.90 -35.56 199.13
C ILE A 692 -122.74 -36.09 197.95
N ARG A 693 -124.01 -36.45 198.19
CA ARG A 693 -124.90 -37.00 197.17
C ARG A 693 -125.32 -35.98 196.11
N ALA A 694 -125.31 -34.68 196.41
CA ALA A 694 -125.55 -33.62 195.44
C ALA A 694 -124.33 -33.41 194.51
N LEU A 695 -123.12 -33.33 195.08
CA LEU A 695 -121.86 -33.13 194.35
C LEU A 695 -121.61 -34.22 193.29
N LEU A 696 -121.83 -35.49 193.63
CA LEU A 696 -121.69 -36.62 192.70
C LEU A 696 -122.61 -36.53 191.47
N SER A 697 -123.80 -35.92 191.62
CA SER A 697 -124.73 -35.71 190.49
C SER A 697 -124.20 -34.67 189.50
N GLN A 698 -123.54 -33.63 190.01
CA GLN A 698 -123.01 -32.52 189.22
C GLN A 698 -121.77 -32.91 188.39
N LEU A 699 -120.85 -33.70 188.98
CA LEU A 699 -119.70 -34.28 188.27
C LEU A 699 -120.13 -35.13 187.06
N ARG A 700 -121.14 -35.98 187.23
CA ARG A 700 -121.67 -36.86 186.16
C ARG A 700 -122.20 -36.08 184.96
N GLY A 701 -122.72 -34.86 185.16
CA GLY A 701 -123.21 -34.01 184.07
C GLY A 701 -122.09 -33.51 183.15
N ARG A 702 -120.95 -33.13 183.71
CA ARG A 702 -119.81 -32.55 182.96
C ARG A 702 -119.08 -33.58 182.10
N ILE A 703 -118.93 -34.82 182.57
CA ILE A 703 -118.28 -35.91 181.82
C ILE A 703 -118.98 -36.19 180.48
N LYS A 704 -120.31 -36.11 180.44
CA LYS A 704 -121.07 -36.41 179.20
C LYS A 704 -120.83 -35.37 178.10
N ALA A 705 -120.77 -34.09 178.45
CA ALA A 705 -120.64 -33.00 177.48
C ALA A 705 -119.30 -32.99 176.72
N PHE A 706 -118.26 -33.63 177.26
CA PHE A 706 -116.94 -33.74 176.60
C PHE A 706 -116.89 -34.81 175.50
N ILE A 707 -117.73 -35.85 175.57
CA ILE A 707 -117.69 -37.01 174.69
C ILE A 707 -118.34 -36.73 173.33
N ASP A 708 -119.46 -36.00 173.32
CA ASP A 708 -120.31 -35.82 172.13
C ASP A 708 -119.69 -34.89 171.06
N GLY A 709 -118.52 -34.30 171.29
CA GLY A 709 -117.87 -33.30 170.40
C GLY A 709 -116.84 -33.83 169.41
N LEU A 710 -116.67 -35.16 169.26
CA LEU A 710 -115.45 -35.77 168.68
C LEU A 710 -115.62 -36.60 167.38
N SER A 711 -116.64 -36.36 166.53
CA SER A 711 -116.81 -37.17 165.30
C SER A 711 -117.37 -36.46 164.05
N GLY A 712 -116.76 -36.74 162.88
CA GLY A 712 -117.07 -36.26 161.52
C GLY A 712 -116.10 -36.88 160.48
N ALA A 713 -116.44 -36.94 159.18
CA ALA A 713 -115.79 -37.86 158.20
C ALA A 713 -115.40 -37.25 156.81
N ALA A 714 -114.78 -38.05 155.92
CA ALA A 714 -114.19 -37.69 154.60
C ALA A 714 -114.62 -38.68 153.46
N PRO A 715 -114.40 -38.39 152.14
CA PRO A 715 -113.54 -39.28 151.28
C PRO A 715 -112.99 -38.75 149.88
N ILE A 716 -112.14 -39.57 149.20
CA ILE A 716 -111.74 -39.70 147.74
C ILE A 716 -110.90 -38.63 146.96
N THR A 717 -109.73 -39.04 146.40
CA THR A 717 -109.18 -38.74 145.02
C THR A 717 -107.82 -39.46 144.76
N ASN A 718 -107.68 -40.47 143.86
CA ASN A 718 -106.33 -41.06 143.54
C ASN A 718 -106.13 -42.01 142.31
N GLU A 719 -106.92 -41.99 141.23
CA GLU A 719 -106.80 -43.04 140.16
C GLU A 719 -106.04 -42.66 138.87
N GLU A 720 -106.11 -41.41 138.41
CA GLU A 720 -105.73 -41.05 137.03
C GLU A 720 -104.21 -41.14 136.74
N ALA A 721 -103.37 -40.73 137.69
CA ALA A 721 -101.93 -40.58 137.50
C ALA A 721 -101.18 -41.87 137.10
N ARG A 722 -101.75 -43.06 137.37
CA ARG A 722 -101.12 -44.36 137.04
C ARG A 722 -101.14 -44.71 135.56
N LYS A 723 -102.01 -44.10 134.73
CA LYS A 723 -102.16 -44.49 133.32
C LYS A 723 -101.14 -43.84 132.38
N ASP A 724 -100.66 -42.63 132.68
CA ASP A 724 -99.78 -41.89 131.78
C ASP A 724 -98.33 -42.41 131.75
N VAL A 725 -97.80 -42.83 132.91
CA VAL A 725 -96.42 -43.35 133.04
C VAL A 725 -96.18 -44.50 132.04
N ALA A 726 -97.02 -45.54 132.09
CA ALA A 726 -96.84 -46.76 131.30
C ALA A 726 -96.90 -46.53 129.77
N ARG A 727 -97.67 -45.53 129.32
CA ARG A 727 -97.76 -45.13 127.90
C ARG A 727 -96.43 -44.57 127.40
N LEU A 728 -95.79 -43.72 128.19
CA LEU A 728 -94.55 -43.02 127.82
C LEU A 728 -93.34 -43.97 127.82
N THR A 729 -93.27 -44.94 128.75
CA THR A 729 -92.20 -45.95 128.76
C THR A 729 -92.18 -46.79 127.48
N THR A 730 -93.35 -47.16 126.95
CA THR A 730 -93.45 -47.94 125.70
C THR A 730 -93.06 -47.11 124.47
N ALA A 731 -93.35 -45.81 124.47
CA ALA A 731 -92.94 -44.91 123.39
C ALA A 731 -91.41 -44.74 123.31
N LEU A 732 -90.73 -44.71 124.47
CA LEU A 732 -89.28 -44.54 124.56
C LEU A 732 -88.51 -45.69 123.89
N ALA A 733 -88.85 -46.94 124.20
CA ALA A 733 -88.18 -48.13 123.66
C ALA A 733 -88.25 -48.20 122.12
N ASN A 734 -89.35 -47.74 121.53
CA ASN A 734 -89.50 -47.67 120.07
C ASN A 734 -88.58 -46.60 119.43
N ALA A 735 -88.36 -45.48 120.09
CA ALA A 735 -87.43 -44.44 119.62
C ALA A 735 -85.96 -44.91 119.69
N GLU A 736 -85.60 -45.69 120.71
CA GLU A 736 -84.25 -46.24 120.89
C GLU A 736 -83.90 -47.32 119.84
N ALA A 737 -84.86 -48.17 119.47
CA ALA A 737 -84.69 -49.13 118.39
C ALA A 737 -84.47 -48.45 117.02
N GLU A 738 -85.20 -47.37 116.74
CA GLU A 738 -85.09 -46.61 115.48
C GLU A 738 -83.74 -45.90 115.36
N GLU A 739 -83.24 -45.29 116.45
CA GLU A 739 -81.90 -44.67 116.47
C GLU A 739 -80.80 -45.70 116.14
N SER A 740 -80.87 -46.88 116.77
CA SER A 740 -79.86 -47.94 116.58
C SER A 740 -79.79 -48.44 115.14
N ARG A 741 -80.94 -48.57 114.45
CA ARG A 741 -81.00 -48.95 113.03
C ARG A 741 -80.29 -47.92 112.15
N LEU A 742 -80.69 -46.65 112.26
CA LEU A 742 -80.19 -45.57 111.40
C LEU A 742 -78.67 -45.35 111.58
N ALA A 743 -78.15 -45.57 112.79
CA ALA A 743 -76.71 -45.53 113.06
C ALA A 743 -75.94 -46.64 112.31
N SER A 744 -76.48 -47.87 112.24
CA SER A 744 -75.85 -48.99 111.53
C SER A 744 -75.85 -48.79 110.01
N GLU A 745 -76.93 -48.23 109.45
CA GLU A 745 -77.03 -47.93 108.03
C GLU A 745 -76.05 -46.82 107.60
N THR A 746 -75.90 -45.78 108.43
CA THR A 746 -74.96 -44.66 108.19
C THR A 746 -73.51 -45.14 108.03
N GLU A 747 -73.02 -46.03 108.88
CA GLU A 747 -71.61 -46.46 108.85
C GLU A 747 -71.31 -47.44 107.68
N LYS A 748 -72.31 -48.20 107.20
CA LYS A 748 -72.17 -49.03 105.98
C LYS A 748 -71.91 -48.17 104.75
N VAL A 749 -72.76 -47.17 104.51
CA VAL A 749 -72.64 -46.23 103.37
C VAL A 749 -71.28 -45.52 103.40
N ARG A 750 -70.82 -45.13 104.59
CA ARG A 750 -69.51 -44.52 104.81
C ARG A 750 -68.33 -45.42 104.38
N GLY A 751 -68.42 -46.73 104.65
CA GLY A 751 -67.41 -47.71 104.26
C GLY A 751 -67.40 -48.10 102.78
N GLU A 752 -68.47 -47.80 102.04
CA GLU A 752 -68.53 -47.96 100.57
C GLU A 752 -67.90 -46.75 99.85
N ILE A 753 -68.14 -45.54 100.36
CA ILE A 753 -67.55 -44.29 99.85
C ILE A 753 -66.01 -44.33 99.86
N THR A 754 -65.37 -44.89 100.89
CA THR A 754 -63.91 -44.97 100.96
C THR A 754 -63.33 -45.91 99.90
N LYS A 755 -63.91 -47.10 99.71
CA LYS A 755 -63.47 -48.07 98.70
C LYS A 755 -63.56 -47.53 97.27
N ALA A 756 -64.65 -46.82 96.96
CA ALA A 756 -64.81 -46.17 95.65
C ALA A 756 -63.76 -45.07 95.42
N ARG A 757 -63.43 -44.30 96.45
CA ARG A 757 -62.42 -43.22 96.39
C ARG A 757 -61.01 -43.76 96.14
N ASP A 758 -60.59 -44.79 96.87
CA ASP A 758 -59.24 -45.34 96.76
C ASP A 758 -58.99 -46.01 95.40
N ALA A 759 -60.00 -46.71 94.86
CA ALA A 759 -59.95 -47.28 93.51
C ALA A 759 -59.82 -46.19 92.42
N SER A 760 -60.52 -45.08 92.57
CA SER A 760 -60.43 -43.94 91.64
C SER A 760 -59.03 -43.32 91.61
N PHE A 761 -58.40 -43.12 92.78
CA PHE A 761 -57.04 -42.58 92.87
C PHE A 761 -55.98 -43.53 92.30
N ALA A 762 -56.17 -44.85 92.40
CA ALA A 762 -55.25 -45.82 91.80
C ALA A 762 -55.22 -45.69 90.27
N ALA A 763 -56.39 -45.71 89.63
CA ALA A 763 -56.52 -45.57 88.17
C ALA A 763 -56.02 -44.21 87.66
N GLU A 764 -56.26 -43.13 88.41
CA GLU A 764 -55.75 -41.80 88.08
C GLU A 764 -54.21 -41.71 88.15
N ARG A 765 -53.59 -42.37 89.13
CA ARG A 765 -52.13 -42.43 89.24
C ARG A 765 -51.49 -43.16 88.06
N GLU A 766 -52.09 -44.26 87.60
CA GLU A 766 -51.61 -45.01 86.44
C GLU A 766 -51.80 -44.23 85.14
N GLU A 767 -52.93 -43.52 84.96
CA GLU A 767 -53.13 -42.62 83.82
C GLU A 767 -52.02 -41.55 83.74
N VAL A 768 -51.75 -40.84 84.84
CA VAL A 768 -50.72 -39.80 84.90
C VAL A 768 -49.31 -40.38 84.64
N GLN A 769 -49.03 -41.60 85.11
CA GLN A 769 -47.74 -42.25 84.86
C GLN A 769 -47.56 -42.63 83.39
N PHE A 770 -48.55 -43.25 82.75
CA PHE A 770 -48.47 -43.58 81.32
C PHE A 770 -48.48 -42.33 80.43
N GLU A 771 -49.20 -41.27 80.80
CA GLU A 771 -49.17 -40.01 80.07
C GLU A 771 -47.80 -39.31 80.17
N ALA A 772 -47.13 -39.35 81.32
CA ALA A 772 -45.77 -38.85 81.45
C ALA A 772 -44.77 -39.62 80.58
N GLN A 773 -44.83 -40.96 80.59
CA GLN A 773 -44.00 -41.82 79.74
C GLN A 773 -44.26 -41.59 78.24
N LEU A 774 -45.52 -41.44 77.85
CA LEU A 774 -45.90 -41.16 76.45
C LEU A 774 -45.34 -39.81 75.98
N ARG A 775 -45.43 -38.75 76.79
CA ARG A 775 -44.84 -37.45 76.49
C ARG A 775 -43.31 -37.52 76.35
N GLU A 776 -42.63 -38.32 77.18
CA GLU A 776 -41.18 -38.51 77.09
C GLU A 776 -40.78 -39.25 75.79
N ALA A 777 -41.48 -40.32 75.44
CA ALA A 777 -41.26 -41.06 74.19
C ALA A 777 -41.56 -40.20 72.96
N GLN A 778 -42.64 -39.41 72.98
CA GLN A 778 -42.97 -38.45 71.93
C GLN A 778 -41.92 -37.34 71.78
N SER A 779 -41.34 -36.86 72.88
CA SER A 779 -40.22 -35.89 72.85
C SER A 779 -38.97 -36.48 72.19
N LYS A 780 -38.60 -37.72 72.55
CA LYS A 780 -37.51 -38.48 71.92
C LYS A 780 -37.76 -38.73 70.42
N MET A 781 -39.00 -39.01 70.04
CA MET A 781 -39.42 -39.13 68.64
C MET A 781 -39.30 -37.81 67.87
N MET A 782 -39.61 -36.67 68.48
CA MET A 782 -39.40 -35.36 67.85
C MET A 782 -37.91 -35.06 67.61
N ALA A 783 -37.03 -35.42 68.55
CA ALA A 783 -35.58 -35.31 68.37
C ALA A 783 -35.06 -36.19 67.21
N LEU A 784 -35.42 -37.47 67.18
CA LEU A 784 -35.05 -38.39 66.08
C LEU A 784 -35.59 -37.93 64.72
N ARG A 785 -36.78 -37.32 64.67
CA ARG A 785 -37.34 -36.73 63.44
C ARG A 785 -36.56 -35.50 62.97
N ALA A 786 -36.07 -34.66 63.89
CA ALA A 786 -35.19 -33.54 63.56
C ALA A 786 -33.82 -34.00 63.05
N GLU A 787 -33.21 -35.01 63.69
CA GLU A 787 -31.96 -35.63 63.21
C GLU A 787 -32.13 -36.27 61.82
N LYS A 788 -33.26 -36.96 61.58
CA LYS A 788 -33.55 -37.59 60.29
C LYS A 788 -33.77 -36.58 59.15
N GLU A 789 -34.39 -35.44 59.44
CA GLU A 789 -34.48 -34.32 58.49
C GLU A 789 -33.11 -33.66 58.24
N HIS A 790 -32.28 -33.48 59.27
CA HIS A 790 -30.90 -32.98 59.09
C HIS A 790 -30.05 -33.89 58.19
N ILE A 791 -30.12 -35.22 58.36
CA ILE A 791 -29.42 -36.18 57.49
C ILE A 791 -29.99 -36.18 56.06
N LYS A 792 -31.28 -35.88 55.88
CA LYS A 792 -31.91 -35.70 54.57
C LYS A 792 -31.45 -34.42 53.87
N ASP A 793 -31.25 -33.32 54.60
CA ASP A 793 -30.66 -32.08 54.08
C ASP A 793 -29.19 -32.28 53.68
N GLU A 794 -28.38 -32.95 54.53
CA GLU A 794 -27.00 -33.33 54.20
C GLU A 794 -26.94 -34.25 52.96
N LYS A 795 -27.90 -35.17 52.81
CA LYS A 795 -28.01 -36.00 51.59
C LYS A 795 -28.32 -35.16 50.35
N GLN A 796 -29.19 -34.15 50.44
CA GLN A 796 -29.46 -33.27 49.29
C GLN A 796 -28.20 -32.47 48.90
N ARG A 797 -27.46 -31.93 49.88
CA ARG A 797 -26.17 -31.25 49.64
C ARG A 797 -25.16 -32.17 48.96
N PHE A 798 -25.07 -33.42 49.40
CA PHE A 798 -24.22 -34.44 48.77
C PHE A 798 -24.64 -34.69 47.29
N GLU A 799 -25.93 -34.82 46.99
CA GLU A 799 -26.43 -34.98 45.61
C GLU A 799 -26.22 -33.73 44.73
N GLU A 800 -26.12 -32.55 45.33
CA GLU A 800 -25.74 -31.30 44.67
C GLU A 800 -24.23 -31.23 44.40
N GLU A 801 -23.38 -31.58 45.38
CA GLU A 801 -21.92 -31.62 45.22
C GLU A 801 -21.45 -32.69 44.22
N VAL A 802 -22.12 -33.85 44.16
CA VAL A 802 -21.92 -34.86 43.10
C VAL A 802 -22.18 -34.22 41.72
N ARG A 803 -23.24 -33.43 41.59
CA ARG A 803 -23.66 -32.80 40.32
C ARG A 803 -22.69 -31.69 39.89
N GLU A 804 -22.21 -30.88 40.82
CA GLU A 804 -21.13 -29.91 40.59
C GLU A 804 -19.83 -30.60 40.15
N GLY A 805 -19.44 -31.69 40.82
CA GLY A 805 -18.27 -32.49 40.45
C GLY A 805 -18.33 -33.01 39.01
N ILE A 806 -19.49 -33.56 38.62
CA ILE A 806 -19.74 -34.01 37.24
C ILE A 806 -19.68 -32.83 36.25
N ALA A 807 -20.22 -31.66 36.60
CA ALA A 807 -20.20 -30.49 35.72
C ALA A 807 -18.78 -29.92 35.51
N LEU A 808 -17.94 -29.88 36.56
CA LEU A 808 -16.60 -29.30 36.52
C LEU A 808 -15.56 -30.24 35.87
N LEU A 809 -15.70 -31.56 36.08
CA LEU A 809 -14.72 -32.58 35.70
C LEU A 809 -15.17 -33.47 34.51
N GLY A 810 -16.46 -33.50 34.19
CA GLY A 810 -17.02 -34.18 33.03
C GLY A 810 -16.76 -35.69 32.99
N LEU A 811 -16.34 -36.18 31.81
CA LEU A 811 -16.10 -37.60 31.52
C LEU A 811 -15.14 -38.29 32.51
N ALA A 812 -14.16 -37.57 33.06
CA ALA A 812 -13.23 -38.12 34.05
C ALA A 812 -13.92 -38.56 35.35
N PHE A 813 -15.02 -37.90 35.72
CA PHE A 813 -15.75 -38.13 36.96
C PHE A 813 -17.04 -38.97 36.78
N GLN A 814 -17.40 -39.27 35.53
CA GLN A 814 -18.65 -39.95 35.18
C GLN A 814 -18.78 -41.39 35.76
N ARG A 815 -17.67 -41.97 36.24
CA ARG A 815 -17.66 -43.23 37.02
C ARG A 815 -18.47 -43.14 38.32
N TRP A 816 -18.76 -41.94 38.85
CA TRP A 816 -19.56 -41.75 40.06
C TRP A 816 -21.08 -41.81 39.85
N ASN A 817 -21.57 -41.94 38.61
CA ASN A 817 -23.01 -42.02 38.29
C ASN A 817 -23.71 -43.26 38.85
N SER A 818 -22.97 -44.22 39.39
CA SER A 818 -23.49 -45.26 40.28
C SER A 818 -22.59 -45.31 41.52
N PRO A 819 -23.13 -45.20 42.74
CA PRO A 819 -22.42 -45.61 43.95
C PRO A 819 -21.92 -47.06 43.77
N PRO A 820 -20.72 -47.41 44.24
CA PRO A 820 -20.18 -48.76 44.03
C PRO A 820 -21.12 -49.81 44.63
N ALA A 821 -21.68 -50.66 43.76
CA ALA A 821 -22.78 -51.59 44.04
C ALA A 821 -22.38 -52.80 44.93
N GLY A 822 -21.40 -52.63 45.81
CA GLY A 822 -20.81 -53.64 46.68
C GLY A 822 -20.50 -53.17 48.10
N GLY A 823 -20.84 -51.93 48.47
CA GLY A 823 -20.84 -51.49 49.88
C GLY A 823 -19.48 -51.42 50.59
N GLU A 824 -18.36 -51.30 49.85
CA GLU A 824 -17.03 -51.11 50.43
C GLU A 824 -16.93 -49.74 51.12
N VAL A 825 -17.24 -49.72 52.43
CA VAL A 825 -17.02 -48.57 53.31
C VAL A 825 -15.50 -48.28 53.35
N PRO A 826 -15.04 -47.07 52.99
CA PRO A 826 -13.61 -46.77 53.01
C PRO A 826 -13.02 -46.92 54.42
N PRO A 827 -11.80 -47.46 54.59
CA PRO A 827 -11.20 -47.66 55.91
C PRO A 827 -11.19 -46.39 56.76
N GLY A 828 -11.86 -46.45 57.91
CA GLY A 828 -12.00 -45.33 58.85
C GLY A 828 -13.15 -44.35 58.58
N ALA A 829 -13.91 -44.48 57.48
CA ALA A 829 -14.97 -43.52 57.11
C ALA A 829 -16.10 -43.36 58.14
N LEU A 830 -16.31 -44.36 59.00
CA LEU A 830 -17.31 -44.36 60.08
C LEU A 830 -16.71 -44.11 61.48
N SER A 831 -15.39 -43.93 61.59
CA SER A 831 -14.68 -43.77 62.87
C SER A 831 -13.81 -42.51 62.96
N GLU A 832 -13.80 -41.69 61.90
CA GLU A 832 -13.06 -40.44 61.79
C GLU A 832 -13.93 -39.25 62.23
N GLU A 833 -13.35 -38.25 62.90
CA GLU A 833 -14.12 -37.04 63.27
C GLU A 833 -14.61 -36.28 62.02
N ARG A 834 -15.87 -35.82 62.02
CA ARG A 834 -16.45 -34.96 60.96
C ARG A 834 -15.55 -33.76 60.61
N ARG A 835 -14.74 -33.29 61.56
CA ARG A 835 -13.77 -32.20 61.37
C ARG A 835 -12.72 -32.47 60.30
N GLU A 836 -12.24 -33.71 60.12
CA GLU A 836 -11.29 -34.04 59.05
C GLU A 836 -11.99 -34.07 57.69
N GLN A 837 -13.22 -34.58 57.65
CA GLN A 837 -14.08 -34.59 56.47
C GLN A 837 -14.47 -33.16 56.03
N GLU A 838 -14.72 -32.25 56.99
CA GLU A 838 -14.85 -30.81 56.72
C GLU A 838 -13.56 -30.20 56.14
N LYS A 839 -12.36 -30.59 56.59
CA LYS A 839 -11.10 -30.10 55.99
C LYS A 839 -11.00 -30.52 54.54
N ARG A 840 -11.32 -31.78 54.21
CA ARG A 840 -11.34 -32.29 52.82
C ARG A 840 -12.30 -31.46 51.96
N ARG A 841 -13.53 -31.22 52.43
CA ARG A 841 -14.50 -30.34 51.76
C ARG A 841 -13.94 -28.92 51.53
N ARG A 842 -13.33 -28.30 52.55
CA ARG A 842 -12.68 -26.98 52.44
C ARG A 842 -11.42 -26.97 51.55
N GLU A 843 -10.78 -28.12 51.30
CA GLU A 843 -9.74 -28.24 50.27
C GLU A 843 -10.36 -28.34 48.88
N ILE A 844 -11.34 -29.22 48.68
CA ILE A 844 -12.11 -29.38 47.45
C ILE A 844 -12.64 -28.04 46.94
N GLU A 845 -13.29 -27.24 47.80
CA GLU A 845 -13.76 -25.89 47.44
C GLU A 845 -12.62 -24.96 46.98
N ARG A 846 -11.46 -24.99 47.66
CA ARG A 846 -10.29 -24.20 47.26
C ARG A 846 -9.67 -24.69 45.93
N TYR A 847 -9.91 -25.92 45.50
CA TYR A 847 -9.55 -26.41 44.17
C TYR A 847 -10.61 -26.05 43.13
N LYS A 848 -11.91 -26.19 43.42
CA LYS A 848 -13.01 -25.73 42.55
C LYS A 848 -12.79 -24.26 42.14
N ILE A 849 -12.67 -23.37 43.12
CA ILE A 849 -12.50 -21.92 42.91
C ILE A 849 -11.27 -21.63 42.01
N LYS A 850 -10.10 -22.22 42.29
CA LYS A 850 -8.89 -22.03 41.46
C LYS A 850 -9.06 -22.48 40.02
N ILE A 851 -9.85 -23.51 39.78
CA ILE A 851 -10.10 -24.09 38.45
C ILE A 851 -11.11 -23.23 37.67
N GLU A 852 -12.06 -22.59 38.35
CA GLU A 852 -12.96 -21.59 37.77
C GLU A 852 -12.23 -20.26 37.49
N GLU A 853 -11.43 -19.76 38.43
CA GLU A 853 -10.53 -18.60 38.25
C GLU A 853 -9.54 -18.79 37.09
N ALA A 854 -9.10 -20.03 36.84
CA ALA A 854 -8.23 -20.37 35.72
C ALA A 854 -8.94 -20.31 34.34
N GLY A 855 -10.27 -20.21 34.30
CA GLY A 855 -11.02 -19.84 33.09
C GLY A 855 -10.80 -20.75 31.88
N VAL A 856 -10.76 -22.07 32.08
CA VAL A 856 -10.29 -23.09 31.09
C VAL A 856 -11.23 -23.33 29.88
N GLY A 857 -11.98 -22.32 29.46
CA GLY A 857 -12.82 -22.37 28.26
C GLY A 857 -11.99 -22.29 26.98
N GLY A 858 -11.94 -23.39 26.23
CA GLY A 858 -11.28 -23.43 24.91
C GLY A 858 -9.77 -23.68 24.91
N GLY A 859 -9.19 -24.15 26.02
CA GLY A 859 -7.74 -24.32 26.18
C GLY A 859 -7.04 -25.12 25.06
N ASP A 860 -7.66 -26.18 24.53
CA ASP A 860 -7.11 -26.98 23.42
C ASP A 860 -6.86 -26.15 22.14
N ALA A 861 -7.66 -25.10 21.90
CA ALA A 861 -7.43 -24.21 20.76
C ALA A 861 -6.16 -23.36 20.96
N VAL A 862 -5.93 -22.87 22.18
CA VAL A 862 -4.74 -22.08 22.55
C VAL A 862 -3.47 -22.94 22.51
N VAL A 863 -3.53 -24.18 22.99
CA VAL A 863 -2.42 -25.15 22.89
C VAL A 863 -2.10 -25.46 21.43
N LYS A 864 -3.12 -25.63 20.59
CA LYS A 864 -2.94 -25.86 19.15
C LYS A 864 -2.35 -24.64 18.44
N GLU A 865 -2.81 -23.42 18.76
CA GLU A 865 -2.28 -22.18 18.20
C GLU A 865 -0.81 -21.96 18.62
N TYR A 866 -0.48 -22.23 19.88
CA TYR A 866 0.90 -22.19 20.37
C TYR A 866 1.82 -23.12 19.56
N ASN A 867 1.44 -24.40 19.41
CA ASN A 867 2.23 -25.37 18.66
C ASN A 867 2.43 -24.95 17.19
N GLN A 868 1.37 -24.47 16.52
CA GLN A 868 1.45 -23.96 15.14
C GLN A 868 2.32 -22.69 15.03
N THR A 869 2.33 -21.84 16.06
CA THR A 869 3.15 -20.62 16.11
C THR A 869 4.63 -20.96 16.35
N VAL A 870 4.92 -21.97 17.18
CA VAL A 870 6.28 -22.51 17.41
C VAL A 870 6.82 -23.17 16.14
N GLU A 871 6.04 -23.99 15.44
CA GLU A 871 6.41 -24.57 14.14
C GLU A 871 6.72 -23.47 13.11
N ARG A 872 5.93 -22.39 13.08
CA ARG A 872 6.14 -21.25 12.18
C ARG A 872 7.41 -20.46 12.49
N ASP A 873 7.71 -20.20 13.77
CA ASP A 873 8.97 -19.52 14.14
C ASP A 873 10.20 -20.41 13.85
N ALA A 874 10.11 -21.71 14.08
CA ALA A 874 11.16 -22.67 13.75
C ALA A 874 11.42 -22.75 12.22
N TYR A 875 10.36 -22.70 11.40
CA TYR A 875 10.50 -22.59 9.94
C TYR A 875 11.21 -21.29 9.55
N LEU A 876 10.76 -20.14 10.04
CA LEU A 876 11.35 -18.83 9.73
C LEU A 876 12.80 -18.71 10.25
N ALA A 877 13.13 -19.39 11.35
CA ALA A 877 14.50 -19.46 11.87
C ALA A 877 15.44 -20.17 10.89
N LYS A 878 15.02 -21.33 10.36
CA LYS A 878 15.77 -22.10 9.38
C LYS A 878 15.87 -21.37 8.03
N GLU A 879 14.77 -20.78 7.56
CA GLU A 879 14.74 -20.01 6.31
C GLU A 879 15.72 -18.82 6.37
N LEU A 880 15.80 -18.13 7.52
CA LEU A 880 16.78 -17.08 7.75
C LEU A 880 18.23 -17.60 7.75
N GLU A 881 18.50 -18.76 8.37
CA GLU A 881 19.82 -19.40 8.37
C GLU A 881 20.27 -19.80 6.95
N ASP A 882 19.36 -20.36 6.16
CA ASP A 882 19.65 -20.78 4.78
C ASP A 882 19.80 -19.58 3.83
N LEU A 883 19.03 -18.49 4.02
CA LEU A 883 19.24 -17.21 3.34
C LEU A 883 20.59 -16.57 3.70
N GLU A 884 21.00 -16.59 4.96
CA GLU A 884 22.30 -16.03 5.40
C GLU A 884 23.48 -16.83 4.81
N LYS A 885 23.37 -18.17 4.72
CA LYS A 885 24.34 -19.01 3.96
C LYS A 885 24.38 -18.67 2.47
N SER A 886 23.22 -18.45 1.84
CA SER A 886 23.14 -18.06 0.43
C SER A 886 23.78 -16.69 0.19
N ALA A 887 23.52 -15.71 1.06
CA ALA A 887 24.14 -14.39 1.01
C ALA A 887 25.68 -14.46 1.17
N GLN A 888 26.19 -15.28 2.08
CA GLN A 888 27.64 -15.46 2.22
C GLN A 888 28.26 -16.17 1.01
N SER A 889 27.54 -17.12 0.40
CA SER A 889 27.98 -17.81 -0.81
C SER A 889 28.06 -16.86 -2.02
N LEU A 890 27.09 -15.94 -2.15
CA LEU A 890 27.11 -14.87 -3.16
C LEU A 890 28.28 -13.89 -2.93
N LYS A 891 28.54 -13.47 -1.69
CA LYS A 891 29.70 -12.62 -1.35
C LYS A 891 31.03 -13.27 -1.73
N ASN A 892 31.19 -14.57 -1.44
CA ASN A 892 32.39 -15.33 -1.81
C ASN A 892 32.57 -15.38 -3.34
N LEU A 893 31.49 -15.64 -4.08
CA LEU A 893 31.49 -15.68 -5.54
C LEU A 893 31.81 -14.31 -6.17
N ILE A 894 31.29 -13.21 -5.61
CA ILE A 894 31.59 -11.85 -6.07
C ILE A 894 33.09 -11.57 -5.91
N ALA A 895 33.68 -11.85 -4.75
CA ALA A 895 35.12 -11.65 -4.50
C ALA A 895 36.01 -12.54 -5.39
N GLU A 896 35.58 -13.76 -5.72
CA GLU A 896 36.27 -14.64 -6.67
C GLU A 896 36.20 -14.09 -8.11
N LEU A 897 35.04 -13.56 -8.52
CA LEU A 897 34.86 -12.91 -9.83
C LEU A 897 35.70 -11.64 -9.95
N GLU A 898 35.72 -10.78 -8.94
CA GLU A 898 36.55 -9.56 -8.89
C GLU A 898 38.04 -9.90 -9.06
N LYS A 899 38.56 -10.81 -8.22
CA LYS A 899 39.95 -11.27 -8.30
C LYS A 899 40.29 -11.89 -9.66
N THR A 900 39.32 -12.54 -10.31
CA THR A 900 39.49 -13.11 -11.66
C THR A 900 39.51 -12.03 -12.73
N ILE A 901 38.70 -10.97 -12.59
CA ILE A 901 38.66 -9.82 -13.49
C ILE A 901 39.99 -9.05 -13.40
N ASP A 902 40.44 -8.67 -12.21
CA ASP A 902 41.67 -7.87 -12.03
C ASP A 902 42.93 -8.61 -12.50
N ALA A 903 43.03 -9.91 -12.22
CA ALA A 903 44.15 -10.73 -12.68
C ALA A 903 44.22 -10.79 -14.21
N ARG A 904 43.10 -11.06 -14.88
CA ARG A 904 43.02 -11.12 -16.35
C ARG A 904 43.15 -9.74 -17.01
N PHE A 905 42.65 -8.68 -16.38
CA PHE A 905 42.85 -7.31 -16.84
C PHE A 905 44.33 -6.94 -16.83
N THR A 906 45.03 -7.24 -15.72
CA THR A 906 46.47 -6.94 -15.57
C THR A 906 47.32 -7.74 -16.58
N GLU A 907 47.04 -9.03 -16.75
CA GLU A 907 47.72 -9.88 -17.75
C GLU A 907 47.41 -9.43 -19.19
N GLY A 908 46.14 -9.14 -19.49
CA GLY A 908 45.69 -8.68 -20.80
C GLY A 908 46.28 -7.32 -21.18
N LEU A 909 46.30 -6.36 -20.25
CA LEU A 909 46.88 -5.02 -20.46
C LEU A 909 48.38 -5.11 -20.79
N LYS A 910 49.12 -6.04 -20.16
CA LYS A 910 50.52 -6.33 -20.50
C LYS A 910 50.66 -6.81 -21.95
N HIS A 911 49.85 -7.78 -22.37
CA HIS A 911 49.87 -8.28 -23.75
C HIS A 911 49.45 -7.20 -24.77
N ILE A 912 48.48 -6.35 -24.44
CA ILE A 912 48.07 -5.21 -25.28
C ILE A 912 49.24 -4.23 -25.44
N ASN A 913 49.98 -3.92 -24.37
CA ASN A 913 51.16 -3.05 -24.42
C ASN A 913 52.32 -3.64 -25.25
N GLU A 914 52.53 -4.96 -25.20
CA GLU A 914 53.53 -5.65 -26.04
C GLU A 914 53.16 -5.63 -27.53
N ALA A 915 51.87 -5.84 -27.86
CA ALA A 915 51.33 -5.68 -29.21
C ALA A 915 51.40 -4.22 -29.70
N LEU A 916 51.00 -3.25 -28.86
CA LEU A 916 50.98 -1.82 -29.17
C LEU A 916 52.36 -1.29 -29.50
N LYS A 917 53.36 -1.62 -28.68
CA LYS A 917 54.76 -1.28 -28.97
C LYS A 917 55.21 -1.82 -30.34
N THR A 918 54.75 -3.02 -30.72
CA THR A 918 55.11 -3.67 -31.99
C THR A 918 54.41 -3.04 -33.19
N PHE A 919 53.09 -2.83 -33.16
CA PHE A 919 52.35 -2.20 -34.26
C PHE A 919 52.69 -0.72 -34.43
N PHE A 920 52.86 0.02 -33.33
CA PHE A 920 53.25 1.43 -33.37
C PHE A 920 54.62 1.61 -34.04
N GLN A 921 55.60 0.76 -33.71
CA GLN A 921 56.91 0.79 -34.36
C GLN A 921 56.86 0.46 -35.86
N LYS A 922 56.03 -0.51 -36.27
CA LYS A 922 55.81 -0.84 -37.69
C LYS A 922 55.19 0.34 -38.47
N LEU A 923 54.20 1.02 -37.89
CA LEU A 923 53.49 2.12 -38.55
C LEU A 923 54.32 3.41 -38.64
N PHE A 924 54.92 3.85 -37.54
CA PHE A 924 55.63 5.13 -37.47
C PHE A 924 57.12 5.01 -37.86
N GLY A 925 57.66 3.79 -38.01
CA GLY A 925 59.08 3.55 -38.26
C GLY A 925 59.97 3.82 -37.03
N GLY A 926 59.38 3.82 -35.83
CA GLY A 926 60.04 4.10 -34.56
C GLY A 926 59.08 4.68 -33.52
N GLY A 927 59.60 4.93 -32.31
CA GLY A 927 58.80 5.40 -31.18
C GLY A 927 58.18 4.28 -30.35
N SER A 928 57.19 4.62 -29.51
CA SER A 928 56.43 3.70 -28.68
C SER A 928 55.14 4.34 -28.16
N ALA A 929 54.10 3.54 -27.97
CA ALA A 929 52.92 3.92 -27.19
C ALA A 929 52.63 2.86 -26.12
N THR A 930 52.06 3.28 -24.99
CA THR A 930 51.71 2.43 -23.85
C THR A 930 50.41 2.92 -23.18
N LEU A 931 49.67 1.98 -22.60
CA LEU A 931 48.55 2.20 -21.70
C LEU A 931 49.02 2.06 -20.26
N GLU A 932 48.68 3.03 -19.40
CA GLU A 932 48.93 2.97 -17.96
C GLU A 932 47.61 3.15 -17.19
N VAL A 933 47.54 2.62 -15.97
CA VAL A 933 46.36 2.73 -15.10
C VAL A 933 46.50 3.98 -14.25
N GLU A 934 45.60 4.95 -14.44
CA GLU A 934 45.57 6.17 -13.64
C GLU A 934 44.78 5.94 -12.34
N GLU A 935 45.44 6.14 -11.19
CA GLU A 935 44.78 6.08 -9.88
C GLU A 935 43.63 7.11 -9.80
N PRO A 936 42.48 6.76 -9.17
CA PRO A 936 41.33 7.64 -9.11
C PRO A 936 41.67 8.94 -8.36
N ARG A 937 41.65 10.06 -9.10
CA ARG A 937 41.95 11.39 -8.58
C ARG A 937 40.84 11.84 -7.63
N ARG A 938 40.99 11.55 -6.34
CA ARG A 938 40.11 12.07 -5.28
C ARG A 938 39.93 13.59 -5.42
N ILE A 939 38.77 14.03 -5.89
CA ILE A 939 38.37 15.43 -5.82
C ILE A 939 38.28 15.80 -4.33
N SER A 940 39.20 16.64 -3.88
CA SER A 940 39.15 17.14 -2.50
C SER A 940 37.97 18.10 -2.36
N ARG A 941 37.10 17.86 -1.37
CA ARG A 941 35.82 18.58 -1.15
C ARG A 941 35.90 20.11 -1.14
N ARG A 942 37.09 20.69 -0.91
CA ARG A 942 37.39 22.13 -0.82
C ARG A 942 37.24 22.92 -2.14
N ARG A 943 36.51 22.41 -3.14
CA ARG A 943 36.10 23.17 -4.35
C ARG A 943 34.58 23.36 -4.44
N LEU A 944 33.78 22.55 -3.75
CA LEU A 944 32.31 22.65 -3.78
C LEU A 944 31.77 23.79 -2.90
N GLU A 945 32.58 24.34 -1.99
CA GLU A 945 32.21 25.41 -1.05
C GLU A 945 32.26 26.84 -1.65
N MET A 946 32.23 27.00 -2.99
CA MET A 946 32.36 28.31 -3.66
C MET A 946 31.33 28.63 -4.75
N GLU A 947 30.39 27.73 -5.07
CA GLU A 947 29.30 27.99 -6.04
C GLU A 947 27.92 27.68 -5.41
N GLU A 948 27.55 28.46 -4.39
CA GLU A 948 26.16 28.52 -3.91
C GLU A 948 25.26 29.14 -5.00
N GLY A 949 24.42 28.33 -5.67
CA GLY A 949 23.50 28.87 -6.69
C GLY A 949 22.73 27.90 -7.58
N LEU A 950 22.81 26.58 -7.39
CA LEU A 950 22.07 25.59 -8.19
C LEU A 950 21.10 24.78 -7.33
N GLU A 951 19.95 24.42 -7.92
CA GLU A 951 18.82 23.78 -7.24
C GLU A 951 19.04 22.27 -7.05
N ALA A 952 18.60 21.74 -5.90
CA ALA A 952 19.08 20.45 -5.37
C ALA A 952 18.29 19.21 -5.87
N GLU A 953 18.20 19.00 -7.19
CA GLU A 953 17.58 17.80 -7.78
C GLU A 953 18.53 16.86 -8.57
N GLU A 954 19.79 17.24 -8.84
CA GLU A 954 20.76 16.38 -9.55
C GLU A 954 21.80 15.65 -8.65
N ILE A 955 21.65 15.70 -7.32
CA ILE A 955 22.54 15.00 -6.38
C ILE A 955 22.19 13.50 -6.29
N SER A 956 22.59 12.73 -7.31
CA SER A 956 22.46 11.26 -7.30
C SER A 956 23.66 10.48 -7.84
N ASN A 957 24.66 11.15 -8.44
CA ASN A 957 25.85 10.50 -9.04
C ASN A 957 27.16 10.63 -8.20
N GLU A 958 27.12 11.19 -6.98
CA GLU A 958 28.33 11.50 -6.20
C GLU A 958 29.12 10.29 -5.66
N GLU A 959 28.66 9.04 -5.88
CA GLU A 959 29.42 7.83 -5.55
C GLU A 959 30.27 7.27 -6.71
N GLU A 960 30.19 7.82 -7.93
CA GLU A 960 30.79 7.18 -9.13
C GLU A 960 32.33 7.30 -9.28
N GLU A 961 33.01 8.23 -8.60
CA GLU A 961 34.44 8.53 -8.83
C GLU A 961 35.44 7.66 -8.03
N LEU A 962 35.29 6.33 -8.08
CA LEU A 962 36.23 5.37 -7.47
C LEU A 962 36.95 4.44 -8.45
N TYR A 963 36.62 4.46 -9.75
CA TYR A 963 37.28 3.62 -10.75
C TYR A 963 38.61 4.21 -11.24
N ALA A 964 39.68 3.41 -11.17
CA ALA A 964 40.97 3.72 -11.80
C ALA A 964 40.86 3.58 -13.33
N GLY A 965 41.17 4.64 -14.08
CA GLY A 965 41.01 4.72 -15.55
C GLY A 965 42.27 4.32 -16.33
N LEU A 966 42.25 4.49 -17.66
CA LEU A 966 43.42 4.31 -18.53
C LEU A 966 43.91 5.62 -19.17
N SER A 967 45.19 5.94 -18.96
CA SER A 967 45.94 6.92 -19.75
C SER A 967 46.53 6.27 -21.01
N ILE A 968 46.91 7.09 -21.98
CA ILE A 968 47.61 6.67 -23.20
C ILE A 968 48.82 7.56 -23.38
N ASP A 969 50.01 6.98 -23.22
CA ASP A 969 51.29 7.68 -23.34
C ASP A 969 51.96 7.35 -24.68
N VAL A 970 52.32 8.40 -25.42
CA VAL A 970 52.72 8.30 -26.84
C VAL A 970 54.01 9.07 -27.08
N SER A 971 55.03 8.37 -27.61
CA SER A 971 56.37 8.88 -27.85
C SER A 971 56.75 8.69 -29.32
N LEU A 972 56.79 9.78 -30.09
CA LEU A 972 57.18 9.77 -31.50
C LEU A 972 58.69 10.01 -31.67
N PRO A 973 59.36 9.33 -32.63
CA PRO A 973 60.83 9.28 -32.73
C PRO A 973 61.52 10.61 -33.08
N ARG A 974 60.77 11.69 -33.30
CA ARG A 974 61.29 13.04 -33.59
C ARG A 974 60.60 14.18 -32.81
N LYS A 975 59.66 13.88 -31.91
CA LYS A 975 58.76 14.87 -31.29
C LYS A 975 58.42 14.46 -29.85
N LYS A 976 58.82 15.26 -28.86
CA LYS A 976 58.34 15.11 -27.48
C LYS A 976 56.91 15.66 -27.40
N ILE A 977 55.99 14.84 -26.90
CA ILE A 977 54.57 15.13 -26.80
C ILE A 977 54.20 15.35 -25.34
N ARG A 978 53.19 16.19 -25.08
CA ARG A 978 52.53 16.35 -23.78
C ARG A 978 51.03 16.45 -24.06
N GLY A 979 50.30 15.35 -23.85
CA GLY A 979 48.88 15.23 -24.20
C GLY A 979 48.62 14.86 -25.66
N LEU A 980 47.55 14.10 -25.89
CA LEU A 980 47.16 13.55 -27.20
C LEU A 980 46.76 14.64 -28.21
N GLU A 981 46.33 15.81 -27.72
CA GLU A 981 45.91 16.98 -28.52
C GLU A 981 47.00 17.52 -29.48
N VAL A 982 48.28 17.23 -29.20
CA VAL A 982 49.44 17.73 -29.96
C VAL A 982 49.79 16.82 -31.17
N LEU A 983 49.08 15.71 -31.36
CA LEU A 983 49.18 14.83 -32.53
C LEU A 983 48.40 15.43 -33.73
N SER A 984 48.98 15.36 -34.93
CA SER A 984 48.28 15.70 -36.18
C SER A 984 47.24 14.64 -36.55
N GLY A 985 46.27 14.98 -37.42
CA GLY A 985 45.16 14.06 -37.77
C GLY A 985 45.60 12.67 -38.25
N GLY A 986 46.63 12.59 -39.10
CA GLY A 986 47.20 11.31 -39.52
C GLY A 986 47.95 10.56 -38.40
N GLU A 987 48.68 11.28 -37.54
CA GLU A 987 49.33 10.69 -36.35
C GLU A 987 48.30 10.17 -35.34
N ARG A 988 47.16 10.86 -35.17
CA ARG A 988 46.03 10.44 -34.33
C ARG A 988 45.40 9.16 -34.90
N ALA A 989 44.94 9.20 -36.15
CA ALA A 989 44.32 8.04 -36.80
C ALA A 989 45.22 6.79 -36.74
N LEU A 990 46.52 6.92 -37.07
CA LEU A 990 47.48 5.82 -36.96
C LEU A 990 47.69 5.32 -35.52
N THR A 991 47.67 6.20 -34.52
CA THR A 991 47.77 5.81 -33.10
C THR A 991 46.51 5.07 -32.64
N SER A 992 45.33 5.56 -33.00
CA SER A 992 44.04 4.93 -32.72
C SER A 992 43.92 3.55 -33.36
N ILE A 993 44.31 3.44 -34.63
CA ILE A 993 44.37 2.18 -35.39
C ILE A 993 45.36 1.21 -34.74
N ALA A 994 46.56 1.66 -34.38
CA ALA A 994 47.55 0.83 -33.69
C ALA A 994 46.98 0.26 -32.39
N LEU A 995 46.30 1.07 -31.58
CA LEU A 995 45.67 0.66 -30.34
C LEU A 995 44.55 -0.38 -30.57
N ILE A 996 43.60 -0.09 -31.46
CA ILE A 996 42.49 -1.02 -31.75
C ILE A 996 43.01 -2.35 -32.29
N PHE A 997 44.04 -2.33 -33.13
CA PHE A 997 44.64 -3.54 -33.70
C PHE A 997 45.47 -4.33 -32.66
N SER A 998 46.01 -3.66 -31.64
CA SER A 998 46.70 -4.29 -30.52
C SER A 998 45.75 -4.95 -29.54
N MET A 999 44.62 -4.29 -29.22
CA MET A 999 43.51 -4.92 -28.48
C MET A 999 42.99 -6.16 -29.23
N SER A 1000 42.76 -6.02 -30.54
CA SER A 1000 42.33 -7.10 -31.42
C SER A 1000 43.31 -8.28 -31.46
N GLN A 1001 44.62 -8.06 -31.40
CA GLN A 1001 45.59 -9.17 -31.40
C GLN A 1001 45.50 -10.05 -30.14
N VAL A 1002 45.17 -9.49 -28.98
CA VAL A 1002 45.14 -10.23 -27.70
C VAL A 1002 43.88 -11.10 -27.57
N ASN A 1003 42.76 -10.67 -28.17
CA ASN A 1003 41.52 -11.43 -28.22
C ASN A 1003 40.84 -11.21 -29.59
N PRO A 1004 41.25 -11.96 -30.64
CA PRO A 1004 40.84 -11.68 -32.01
C PRO A 1004 39.34 -11.88 -32.23
N PRO A 1005 38.59 -10.81 -32.61
CA PRO A 1005 37.19 -10.95 -32.98
C PRO A 1005 37.07 -11.78 -34.25
N PRO A 1006 35.98 -12.53 -34.45
CA PRO A 1006 35.83 -13.43 -35.61
C PRO A 1006 35.85 -12.67 -36.95
N PHE A 1007 35.39 -11.42 -36.96
CA PHE A 1007 35.52 -10.50 -38.08
C PHE A 1007 35.70 -9.05 -37.58
N LEU A 1008 36.17 -8.18 -38.48
CA LEU A 1008 36.39 -6.75 -38.27
C LEU A 1008 35.94 -5.99 -39.52
N VAL A 1009 35.12 -4.95 -39.35
CA VAL A 1009 34.67 -4.06 -40.41
C VAL A 1009 35.40 -2.72 -40.29
N LEU A 1010 35.99 -2.27 -41.40
CA LEU A 1010 36.80 -1.06 -41.50
C LEU A 1010 36.25 -0.19 -42.64
N ASP A 1011 35.78 1.00 -42.33
CA ASP A 1011 35.02 1.85 -43.27
C ASP A 1011 35.70 3.22 -43.42
N GLU A 1012 36.41 3.36 -44.55
CA GLU A 1012 37.26 4.50 -44.94
C GLU A 1012 38.32 4.92 -43.90
N THR A 1013 38.75 3.99 -43.05
CA THR A 1013 39.76 4.20 -42.00
C THR A 1013 41.17 4.55 -42.50
N ASP A 1014 41.42 4.47 -43.81
CA ASP A 1014 42.65 4.90 -44.49
C ASP A 1014 42.54 6.26 -45.20
N ALA A 1015 41.37 6.91 -45.19
CA ALA A 1015 41.11 8.16 -45.92
C ALA A 1015 41.90 9.39 -45.41
N ALA A 1016 42.57 9.28 -44.25
CA ALA A 1016 43.43 10.32 -43.66
C ALA A 1016 44.93 10.02 -43.78
N LEU A 1017 45.32 8.96 -44.51
CA LEU A 1017 46.71 8.50 -44.62
C LEU A 1017 47.37 9.00 -45.92
N ASP A 1018 48.66 9.35 -45.85
CA ASP A 1018 49.48 9.53 -47.06
C ASP A 1018 49.81 8.19 -47.73
N GLU A 1019 50.31 8.21 -48.97
CA GLU A 1019 50.61 7.01 -49.76
C GLU A 1019 51.65 6.09 -49.10
N ALA A 1020 52.59 6.64 -48.33
CA ALA A 1020 53.65 5.87 -47.66
C ALA A 1020 53.13 5.13 -46.42
N ASN A 1021 52.27 5.77 -45.63
CA ASN A 1021 51.61 5.17 -44.48
C ASN A 1021 50.46 4.25 -44.88
N SER A 1022 49.76 4.56 -45.99
CA SER A 1022 48.76 3.68 -46.62
C SER A 1022 49.32 2.29 -46.93
N LYS A 1023 50.56 2.22 -47.40
CA LYS A 1023 51.22 0.93 -47.67
C LYS A 1023 51.48 0.13 -46.39
N ARG A 1024 52.01 0.78 -45.33
CA ARG A 1024 52.23 0.14 -44.00
C ARG A 1024 50.90 -0.33 -43.38
N TYR A 1025 49.84 0.43 -43.61
CA TYR A 1025 48.48 0.08 -43.18
C TYR A 1025 47.94 -1.16 -43.92
N ALA A 1026 48.15 -1.25 -45.24
CA ALA A 1026 47.84 -2.44 -46.03
C ALA A 1026 48.65 -3.68 -45.59
N ASP A 1027 49.96 -3.52 -45.32
CA ASP A 1027 50.82 -4.59 -44.78
C ASP A 1027 50.30 -5.12 -43.43
N MET A 1028 49.78 -4.22 -42.58
CA MET A 1028 49.19 -4.52 -41.27
C MET A 1028 47.80 -5.20 -41.38
N ILE A 1029 46.99 -4.83 -42.36
CA ILE A 1029 45.74 -5.53 -42.71
C ILE A 1029 46.03 -6.98 -43.13
N MET A 1030 47.07 -7.21 -43.93
CA MET A 1030 47.51 -8.57 -44.30
C MET A 1030 48.03 -9.38 -43.10
N GLU A 1031 48.57 -8.73 -42.08
CA GLU A 1031 48.99 -9.39 -40.83
C GLU A 1031 47.79 -9.79 -39.97
N LEU A 1032 46.78 -8.91 -39.82
CA LEU A 1032 45.55 -9.21 -39.08
C LEU A 1032 44.67 -10.26 -39.76
N GLY A 1033 44.66 -10.30 -41.10
CA GLY A 1033 43.97 -11.34 -41.88
C GLY A 1033 44.44 -12.77 -41.59
N LYS A 1034 45.55 -12.95 -40.86
CA LYS A 1034 46.00 -14.26 -40.37
C LYS A 1034 45.18 -14.75 -39.17
N HIS A 1035 44.52 -13.84 -38.43
CA HIS A 1035 43.82 -14.11 -37.18
C HIS A 1035 42.31 -13.87 -37.27
N SER A 1036 41.89 -12.74 -37.84
CA SER A 1036 40.49 -12.33 -38.03
C SER A 1036 40.12 -12.25 -39.51
N GLN A 1037 38.82 -12.22 -39.83
CA GLN A 1037 38.31 -11.85 -41.15
C GLN A 1037 38.16 -10.33 -41.24
N LEU A 1038 38.61 -9.68 -42.31
CA LEU A 1038 38.50 -8.24 -42.50
C LEU A 1038 37.59 -7.90 -43.68
N ILE A 1039 36.71 -6.92 -43.46
CA ILE A 1039 35.82 -6.36 -44.48
C ILE A 1039 36.14 -4.87 -44.55
N VAL A 1040 36.76 -4.45 -45.65
CA VAL A 1040 37.36 -3.11 -45.77
C VAL A 1040 36.67 -2.32 -46.87
N ILE A 1041 35.92 -1.28 -46.50
CA ILE A 1041 35.37 -0.30 -47.43
C ILE A 1041 36.44 0.78 -47.62
N THR A 1042 36.97 0.90 -48.83
CA THR A 1042 38.12 1.77 -49.12
C THR A 1042 38.19 2.17 -50.60
N HIS A 1043 38.73 3.36 -50.86
CA HIS A 1043 39.11 3.84 -52.18
C HIS A 1043 40.64 3.82 -52.40
N ASN A 1044 41.42 3.39 -51.41
CA ASN A 1044 42.88 3.44 -51.40
C ASN A 1044 43.49 2.25 -52.16
N ARG A 1045 44.36 2.53 -53.14
CA ARG A 1045 44.94 1.51 -54.02
C ARG A 1045 45.83 0.51 -53.27
N ALA A 1046 46.53 0.94 -52.22
CA ALA A 1046 47.36 0.04 -51.41
C ALA A 1046 46.48 -0.97 -50.65
N THR A 1047 45.40 -0.49 -50.05
CA THR A 1047 44.46 -1.30 -49.27
C THR A 1047 43.63 -2.23 -50.15
N MET A 1048 43.16 -1.76 -51.31
CA MET A 1048 42.47 -2.62 -52.30
C MET A 1048 43.35 -3.76 -52.80
N ALA A 1049 44.67 -3.55 -52.96
CA ALA A 1049 45.62 -4.59 -53.37
C ALA A 1049 45.91 -5.64 -52.28
N ALA A 1050 45.53 -5.39 -51.01
CA ALA A 1050 45.65 -6.33 -49.90
C ALA A 1050 44.40 -7.23 -49.72
N ALA A 1051 43.33 -7.00 -50.48
CA ALA A 1051 42.13 -7.84 -50.46
C ALA A 1051 42.27 -9.04 -51.41
N GLY A 1052 41.66 -10.18 -51.07
CA GLY A 1052 41.56 -11.34 -51.98
C GLY A 1052 40.38 -11.24 -52.96
N GLU A 1053 39.29 -10.60 -52.53
CA GLU A 1053 38.07 -10.39 -53.31
C GLU A 1053 37.62 -8.94 -53.17
N LEU A 1054 37.15 -8.35 -54.28
CA LEU A 1054 36.61 -7.00 -54.35
C LEU A 1054 35.13 -7.03 -54.73
N TYR A 1055 34.30 -6.38 -53.92
CA TYR A 1055 32.85 -6.26 -54.13
C TYR A 1055 32.53 -4.85 -54.62
N GLY A 1056 32.49 -4.71 -55.94
CA GLY A 1056 32.08 -3.52 -56.67
C GLY A 1056 30.57 -3.29 -56.55
N VAL A 1057 30.14 -2.56 -55.51
CA VAL A 1057 28.81 -1.95 -55.49
C VAL A 1057 28.67 -1.05 -56.74
N THR A 1058 27.48 -0.97 -57.33
CA THR A 1058 27.16 -0.08 -58.46
C THR A 1058 25.73 0.46 -58.33
N MET A 1059 25.45 1.64 -58.86
CA MET A 1059 24.09 2.21 -58.90
C MET A 1059 23.52 2.07 -60.32
N SER A 1060 22.38 1.38 -60.44
CA SER A 1060 21.66 1.24 -61.72
C SER A 1060 20.71 2.43 -61.96
N ASN A 1061 20.23 2.59 -63.21
CA ASN A 1061 19.39 3.72 -63.62
C ASN A 1061 18.02 3.77 -62.90
N ASP A 1062 17.62 2.68 -62.24
CA ASP A 1062 16.47 2.62 -61.32
C ASP A 1062 16.78 3.15 -59.90
N GLY A 1063 17.96 3.72 -59.67
CA GLY A 1063 18.41 4.25 -58.37
C GLY A 1063 18.76 3.19 -57.33
N VAL A 1064 18.65 1.90 -57.69
CA VAL A 1064 18.91 0.77 -56.80
C VAL A 1064 20.38 0.36 -56.87
N SER A 1065 20.99 0.15 -55.70
CA SER A 1065 22.31 -0.43 -55.57
C SER A 1065 22.32 -1.91 -55.99
N LYS A 1066 23.26 -2.30 -56.85
CA LYS A 1066 23.61 -3.68 -57.23
C LYS A 1066 25.08 -3.95 -56.85
N ILE A 1067 25.52 -5.20 -56.96
CA ILE A 1067 26.90 -5.60 -56.65
C ILE A 1067 27.48 -6.45 -57.78
N LEU A 1068 28.75 -6.23 -58.08
CA LEU A 1068 29.61 -6.97 -58.99
C LEU A 1068 30.79 -7.49 -58.16
N SER A 1069 30.98 -8.80 -58.06
CA SER A 1069 32.15 -9.38 -57.38
C SER A 1069 33.27 -9.66 -58.38
N VAL A 1070 34.52 -9.38 -57.97
CA VAL A 1070 35.74 -9.66 -58.74
C VAL A 1070 36.77 -10.29 -57.81
N LYS A 1071 37.30 -11.46 -58.16
CA LYS A 1071 38.44 -12.05 -57.45
C LYS A 1071 39.73 -11.53 -58.08
N LEU A 1072 40.66 -11.03 -57.27
CA LEU A 1072 41.90 -10.45 -57.79
C LEU A 1072 42.77 -11.51 -58.50
N GLU A 1073 42.80 -12.74 -57.98
CA GLU A 1073 43.49 -13.89 -58.59
C GLU A 1073 42.96 -14.26 -59.98
N ASP A 1074 41.68 -14.00 -60.28
CA ASP A 1074 41.06 -14.26 -61.58
C ASP A 1074 41.21 -13.04 -62.51
N ALA A 1075 41.11 -11.81 -61.98
CA ALA A 1075 41.33 -10.59 -62.74
C ALA A 1075 42.77 -10.48 -63.28
N GLU A 1076 43.78 -10.80 -62.46
CA GLU A 1076 45.18 -10.86 -62.93
C GLU A 1076 45.43 -11.92 -64.01
N ARG A 1077 44.57 -12.95 -64.09
CA ARG A 1077 44.62 -14.01 -65.12
C ARG A 1077 43.90 -13.64 -66.42
N VAL A 1078 43.16 -12.53 -66.44
CA VAL A 1078 42.46 -11.99 -67.61
C VAL A 1078 43.12 -10.69 -68.12
N ALA A 1079 43.94 -10.04 -67.28
CA ALA A 1079 44.72 -8.85 -67.63
C ALA A 1079 46.17 -9.14 -68.11
N LYS A 1080 46.54 -10.43 -68.23
CA LYS A 1080 47.82 -10.93 -68.80
C LYS A 1080 47.52 -11.74 -70.06
#